data_AF-A0A6G0SPG6-F1
#
_entry.id   AF-A0A6G0SPG6-F1
#
_cell.length_a   1.000
_cell.length_b   1.000
_cell.length_c   1.000
_cell.angle_alpha   90.00
_cell.angle_beta   90.00
_cell.angle_gamma   90.00
#
_symmetry.space_group_name_H-M   'P 1'
#
loop_
_entity.id
_entity.type
_entity.pdbx_description
1 polymer ?
#
loop_
_entity_poly.entity_id
_entity_poly.type
_entity_poly.pdbx_seq_one_letter_code
_entity_poly.pdbx_strand_id
1 'polypeptide(L)'
;MSADQSAGAATAKEVEETAAPPAAGSQRKFGQKWEIKYAVAVTDRDALTQLPTKAVCLLCQAFVREETVGAKRKKTNRIRTFTEPWRPDNMKRHMEQQHRLRWEEYQSLGDGEKRAYFANVRLVREDLMTPATGRNVVVAPMVSEPTPSVEAHAVAAQSRMYLLDRDIVEELIAGVLFQATSDEYRNAWNVPVTFSLLDGASPGSGEVDDMNESGEVDMNESRYVARVDSLLRFNMCLKYVAMGISLSQVVPLFQKTVEETRMDSSLRGSTFTEQQLACLCRVACAVNLQTLKDSLRAVWAFAIAIEKGSNAGSPYLDIRVRFERNGHLHDFHLVSVPVREDSPQIIAHQTDAMIKCFDVVMPGWRTQLIGISTGEPLAKMPSSARALVDHLSRECVAPVYCEWGVVQQLEQIIQDTFDRLCNERFMDALTALTGHFRRQRALIREMNGEMCPKFEEGRWRSIAKVLKWFTENRARLTKFVQDAQLPGAPGKEWWVTVLAVSSIVDRVNMALNSLCGPATALGLVRREYVGKLVTDIALMSGALGPLSESQRLAMAQSDNFEVGDFALSREATLSFLKEQGSFAIEAVDELEESFPTCCQAAVETTAIFVITLVGRAHQIMSHSSDNGSLTAITSASVPPFLPEALCKSRIQDFVAHVQIQRARLLQHFSADQIEQIEDQHRALRTVYRLDENVNQQISMLSKASSFRGAWGDARFGGNDCRLLRKFCGAIACAATDPIVLRNSTGVSLINWRRSPFGLSLVDFLLEVALHAQQYSDLSRLREC
;
A
#
# COMPACT_ATOMS: atom_id res chain seq x y z
N MET A 1 -24.12 -78.76 51.52
CA MET A 1 -24.23 -78.29 52.91
C MET A 1 -23.20 -77.18 53.03
N SER A 2 -23.62 -75.93 52.82
CA SER A 2 -23.92 -74.93 53.88
C SER A 2 -22.75 -74.76 54.83
N ALA A 3 -22.31 -73.57 55.25
CA ALA A 3 -22.58 -72.16 55.00
C ALA A 3 -21.61 -71.43 55.96
N ASP A 4 -21.54 -70.10 55.84
CA ASP A 4 -21.17 -69.16 56.93
C ASP A 4 -19.72 -69.12 57.45
N GLN A 5 -19.21 -68.02 58.00
CA GLN A 5 -19.45 -66.57 57.92
C GLN A 5 -18.36 -65.91 58.80
N SER A 6 -18.02 -64.66 58.49
CA SER A 6 -17.62 -63.58 59.42
C SER A 6 -16.18 -63.45 59.97
N ALA A 7 -15.66 -62.21 59.74
CA ALA A 7 -14.99 -61.27 60.64
C ALA A 7 -13.62 -61.58 61.27
N GLY A 8 -12.68 -60.63 61.11
CA GLY A 8 -11.47 -60.51 61.95
C GLY A 8 -10.39 -59.63 61.34
N ALA A 9 -10.00 -58.56 62.03
CA ALA A 9 -8.98 -57.61 61.64
C ALA A 9 -7.54 -58.10 61.92
N ALA A 10 -6.62 -57.61 61.07
CA ALA A 10 -5.19 -57.33 61.31
C ALA A 10 -4.25 -58.48 61.74
N THR A 11 -3.36 -58.93 60.85
CA THR A 11 -1.94 -58.49 60.76
C THR A 11 -1.09 -59.46 59.93
N ALA A 12 -0.11 -58.86 59.24
CA ALA A 12 1.18 -59.42 58.80
C ALA A 12 1.27 -60.40 57.60
N LYS A 13 1.98 -59.87 56.59
CA LYS A 13 2.92 -60.50 55.64
C LYS A 13 2.40 -61.52 54.63
N GLU A 14 2.57 -61.19 53.34
CA GLU A 14 3.12 -62.03 52.26
C GLU A 14 3.24 -61.17 50.98
N VAL A 15 4.40 -61.14 50.30
CA VAL A 15 4.83 -61.95 49.12
C VAL A 15 4.26 -61.43 47.78
N GLU A 16 5.21 -61.08 46.90
CA GLU A 16 5.30 -61.26 45.44
C GLU A 16 4.00 -61.28 44.59
N GLU A 17 3.82 -60.31 43.68
CA GLU A 17 3.86 -60.51 42.22
C GLU A 17 3.46 -59.24 41.40
N THR A 18 4.26 -59.01 40.35
CA THR A 18 3.98 -58.45 39.01
C THR A 18 3.25 -57.11 38.74
N ALA A 19 3.93 -56.34 37.87
CA ALA A 19 3.46 -55.42 36.83
C ALA A 19 2.99 -53.99 37.20
N ALA A 20 3.93 -53.03 37.07
CA ALA A 20 3.63 -51.69 36.54
C ALA A 20 4.85 -51.11 35.79
N PRO A 21 4.65 -50.39 34.68
CA PRO A 21 5.72 -49.79 33.86
C PRO A 21 6.51 -48.73 34.66
N PRO A 22 7.73 -48.32 34.22
CA PRO A 22 8.52 -47.34 34.93
C PRO A 22 7.69 -46.07 35.14
N ALA A 23 7.56 -45.68 36.41
CA ALA A 23 6.76 -44.55 36.85
C ALA A 23 7.00 -43.33 35.96
N ALA A 24 5.93 -42.87 35.29
CA ALA A 24 5.92 -41.61 34.58
C ALA A 24 6.38 -40.52 35.53
N GLY A 25 7.60 -40.01 35.30
CA GLY A 25 8.16 -38.93 36.09
C GLY A 25 7.24 -37.73 35.98
N SER A 26 6.51 -37.45 37.06
CA SER A 26 5.63 -36.29 37.22
C SER A 26 6.20 -35.05 36.52
N GLN A 27 5.60 -34.66 35.39
CA GLN A 27 5.87 -33.38 34.74
C GLN A 27 5.48 -32.29 35.72
N ARG A 28 6.47 -31.76 36.46
CA ARG A 28 6.27 -30.66 37.40
C ARG A 28 5.78 -29.45 36.61
N LYS A 29 4.52 -29.07 36.84
CA LYS A 29 3.94 -27.83 36.31
C LYS A 29 4.65 -26.62 36.92
N PHE A 30 4.78 -25.54 36.15
CA PHE A 30 5.38 -24.30 36.62
C PHE A 30 4.53 -23.69 37.74
N GLY A 31 5.08 -23.59 38.96
CA GLY A 31 4.34 -23.06 40.10
C GLY A 31 4.22 -21.53 40.05
N GLN A 32 3.02 -20.96 40.23
CA GLN A 32 2.79 -19.50 40.22
C GLN A 32 3.70 -18.72 41.19
N LYS A 33 4.10 -19.32 42.32
CA LYS A 33 5.00 -18.68 43.28
C LYS A 33 6.48 -18.67 42.85
N TRP A 34 6.82 -19.32 41.73
CA TRP A 34 8.22 -19.45 41.27
C TRP A 34 8.76 -18.20 40.60
N GLU A 35 7.89 -17.36 40.03
CA GLU A 35 8.31 -16.09 39.40
C GLU A 35 9.00 -15.18 40.42
N ILE A 36 8.39 -15.01 41.59
CA ILE A 36 8.94 -14.25 42.70
C ILE A 36 10.04 -15.05 43.41
N LYS A 37 9.81 -16.34 43.70
CA LYS A 37 10.76 -17.16 44.49
C LYS A 37 12.11 -17.38 43.80
N TYR A 38 12.15 -17.43 42.46
CA TYR A 38 13.37 -17.69 41.69
C TYR A 38 13.77 -16.54 40.75
N ALA A 39 13.17 -15.36 40.87
CA ALA A 39 13.45 -14.19 40.02
C ALA A 39 13.39 -14.53 38.51
N VAL A 40 12.29 -15.16 38.09
CA VAL A 40 12.04 -15.54 36.69
C VAL A 40 10.72 -14.97 36.20
N ALA A 41 10.62 -14.64 34.91
CA ALA A 41 9.37 -14.20 34.29
C ALA A 41 8.97 -15.10 33.14
N VAL A 42 7.71 -15.51 33.08
CA VAL A 42 7.16 -16.26 31.94
C VAL A 42 7.04 -15.32 30.75
N THR A 43 7.72 -15.64 29.65
CA THR A 43 7.68 -14.82 28.42
C THR A 43 6.72 -15.35 27.39
N ASP A 44 6.52 -16.67 27.34
CA ASP A 44 5.66 -17.33 26.36
C ASP A 44 4.70 -18.33 27.05
N ARG A 45 3.46 -18.37 26.55
CA ARG A 45 2.40 -19.29 26.99
C ARG A 45 1.82 -20.03 25.80
N ASP A 46 1.37 -21.25 26.02
CA ASP A 46 0.69 -22.04 25.01
C ASP A 46 -0.66 -21.40 24.63
N ALA A 47 -0.94 -21.27 23.33
CA ALA A 47 -2.07 -20.49 22.81
C ALA A 47 -3.45 -21.09 23.14
N LEU A 48 -3.52 -22.41 23.35
CA LEU A 48 -4.76 -23.13 23.63
C LEU A 48 -4.96 -23.39 25.13
N THR A 49 -3.88 -23.70 25.86
CA THR A 49 -3.95 -24.12 27.28
C THR A 49 -3.54 -23.02 28.27
N GLN A 50 -2.98 -21.90 27.80
CA GLN A 50 -2.47 -20.78 28.61
C GLN A 50 -1.36 -21.17 29.62
N LEU A 51 -0.81 -22.38 29.51
CA LEU A 51 0.27 -22.87 30.36
C LEU A 51 1.61 -22.24 29.95
N PRO A 52 2.49 -21.88 30.92
CA PRO A 52 3.83 -21.36 30.63
C PRO A 52 4.65 -22.36 29.81
N THR A 53 5.22 -21.91 28.69
CA THR A 53 6.13 -22.72 27.86
C THR A 53 7.59 -22.28 28.00
N LYS A 54 7.83 -21.01 28.39
CA LYS A 54 9.18 -20.45 28.54
C LYS A 54 9.26 -19.38 29.62
N ALA A 55 10.31 -19.43 30.43
CA ALA A 55 10.62 -18.42 31.45
C ALA A 55 12.06 -17.90 31.33
N VAL A 56 12.28 -16.62 31.61
CA VAL A 56 13.60 -15.96 31.55
C VAL A 56 14.08 -15.55 32.93
N CYS A 57 15.40 -15.57 33.14
CA CYS A 57 16.04 -15.03 34.33
C CYS A 57 15.99 -13.50 34.33
N LEU A 58 15.32 -12.90 35.31
CA LEU A 58 15.19 -11.43 35.44
C LEU A 58 16.53 -10.77 35.83
N LEU A 59 17.38 -11.47 36.58
CA LEU A 59 18.73 -10.99 36.93
C LEU A 59 19.66 -10.92 35.71
N CYS A 60 19.56 -11.88 34.78
CA CYS A 60 20.26 -11.84 33.48
C CYS A 60 19.74 -10.73 32.56
N GLN A 61 18.46 -10.37 32.68
CA GLN A 61 17.82 -9.36 31.86
C GLN A 61 18.11 -7.94 32.38
N ALA A 62 18.15 -7.77 33.70
CA ALA A 62 18.34 -6.48 34.34
C ALA A 62 19.83 -6.13 34.52
N PHE A 63 20.70 -7.08 34.87
CA PHE A 63 22.09 -6.79 35.24
C PHE A 63 23.09 -7.47 34.29
N VAL A 64 24.23 -6.82 34.03
CA VAL A 64 25.40 -7.47 33.41
C VAL A 64 25.95 -8.48 34.42
N ARG A 65 26.28 -9.71 33.98
CA ARG A 65 26.74 -10.78 34.89
C ARG A 65 27.96 -10.35 35.72
N GLU A 66 27.95 -10.69 37.01
CA GLU A 66 29.02 -10.38 37.95
C GLU A 66 30.30 -11.14 37.59
N GLU A 67 31.46 -10.46 37.61
CA GLU A 67 32.74 -11.09 37.35
C GLU A 67 33.13 -11.98 38.53
N THR A 68 33.29 -13.27 38.25
CA THR A 68 34.01 -14.18 39.15
C THR A 68 35.46 -13.72 39.24
N VAL A 69 35.92 -13.39 40.45
CA VAL A 69 37.29 -12.98 40.75
C VAL A 69 38.28 -14.00 40.17
N GLY A 70 39.04 -13.60 39.14
CA GLY A 70 40.12 -14.40 38.53
C GLY A 70 39.96 -14.85 37.07
N ALA A 71 38.90 -14.47 36.34
CA ALA A 71 38.72 -14.91 34.94
C ALA A 71 39.36 -13.98 33.88
N LYS A 72 40.23 -14.52 33.01
CA LYS A 72 41.03 -13.77 32.01
C LYS A 72 40.33 -13.43 30.66
N ARG A 73 39.00 -13.58 30.51
CA ARG A 73 38.24 -13.15 29.30
C ARG A 73 36.84 -12.63 29.65
N LYS A 74 36.41 -11.52 29.02
CA LYS A 74 35.07 -10.93 29.12
C LYS A 74 34.01 -11.89 28.54
N LYS A 75 32.99 -12.28 29.31
CA LYS A 75 31.90 -13.18 28.86
C LYS A 75 30.82 -12.43 28.09
N THR A 76 30.28 -13.07 27.04
CA THR A 76 29.16 -12.57 26.24
C THR A 76 27.84 -12.61 27.02
N ASN A 77 27.08 -11.51 26.97
CA ASN A 77 25.91 -11.25 27.80
C ASN A 77 24.62 -11.86 27.21
N ARG A 78 24.51 -13.20 27.20
CA ARG A 78 23.31 -13.91 26.71
C ARG A 78 22.33 -14.19 27.85
N ILE A 79 21.09 -13.72 27.72
CA ILE A 79 20.00 -13.92 28.70
C ILE A 79 19.67 -15.41 28.80
N ARG A 80 19.57 -15.95 30.02
CA ARG A 80 19.24 -17.37 30.26
C ARG A 80 17.72 -17.59 30.22
N THR A 81 17.30 -18.58 29.44
CA THR A 81 15.92 -19.07 29.32
C THR A 81 15.79 -20.47 29.92
N PHE A 82 14.63 -20.78 30.50
CA PHE A 82 14.24 -22.08 31.04
C PHE A 82 12.95 -22.55 30.35
N THR A 83 12.89 -23.84 30.04
CA THR A 83 11.75 -24.51 29.39
C THR A 83 11.46 -25.83 30.11
N GLU A 84 10.35 -26.47 29.76
CA GLU A 84 10.00 -27.80 30.27
C GLU A 84 11.09 -28.85 29.91
N PRO A 85 11.42 -29.84 30.78
CA PRO A 85 10.89 -30.09 32.13
C PRO A 85 11.30 -29.04 33.16
N TRP A 86 10.32 -28.48 33.87
CA TRP A 86 10.57 -27.39 34.83
C TRP A 86 11.30 -27.91 36.08
N ARG A 87 12.58 -27.53 36.20
CA ARG A 87 13.47 -27.92 37.30
C ARG A 87 13.84 -26.71 38.15
N PRO A 88 13.18 -26.49 39.31
CA PRO A 88 13.52 -25.40 40.24
C PRO A 88 15.00 -25.41 40.66
N ASP A 89 15.57 -26.60 40.78
CA ASP A 89 16.97 -26.81 41.17
C ASP A 89 17.94 -26.17 40.16
N ASN A 90 17.59 -26.18 38.86
CA ASN A 90 18.36 -25.53 37.81
C ASN A 90 18.24 -24.00 37.85
N MET A 91 17.06 -23.48 38.19
CA MET A 91 16.82 -22.04 38.33
C MET A 91 17.62 -21.49 39.50
N LYS A 92 17.53 -22.15 40.67
CA LYS A 92 18.28 -21.78 41.88
C LYS A 92 19.79 -21.84 41.66
N ARG A 93 20.30 -22.95 41.11
CA ARG A 93 21.73 -23.11 40.80
C ARG A 93 22.25 -22.05 39.84
N HIS A 94 21.45 -21.64 38.85
CA HIS A 94 21.84 -20.57 37.94
C HIS A 94 22.00 -19.23 38.66
N MET A 95 21.09 -18.87 39.57
CA MET A 95 21.18 -17.62 40.32
C MET A 95 22.39 -17.61 41.26
N GLU A 96 22.61 -18.71 41.99
CA GLU A 96 23.74 -18.85 42.92
C GLU A 96 25.10 -18.81 42.20
N GLN A 97 25.18 -19.32 40.97
CA GLN A 97 26.45 -19.38 40.22
C GLN A 97 26.73 -18.15 39.36
N GLN A 98 25.70 -17.46 38.86
CA GLN A 98 25.88 -16.36 37.88
C GLN A 98 25.50 -14.97 38.42
N HIS A 99 24.82 -14.90 39.57
CA HIS A 99 24.32 -13.66 40.17
C HIS A 99 24.44 -13.70 41.70
N ARG A 100 25.54 -14.24 42.25
CA ARG A 100 25.64 -14.58 43.68
C ARG A 100 25.30 -13.40 44.60
N LEU A 101 25.87 -12.22 44.38
CA LEU A 101 25.68 -11.08 45.28
C LEU A 101 24.25 -10.53 45.18
N ARG A 102 23.76 -10.30 43.96
CA ARG A 102 22.37 -9.84 43.72
C ARG A 102 21.31 -10.87 44.11
N TRP A 103 21.65 -12.14 44.10
CA TRP A 103 20.76 -13.22 44.54
C TRP A 103 20.64 -13.26 46.05
N GLU A 104 21.73 -13.04 46.80
CA GLU A 104 21.71 -12.88 48.26
C GLU A 104 20.91 -11.62 48.66
N GLU A 105 21.12 -10.50 47.98
CA GLU A 105 20.35 -9.26 48.16
C GLU A 105 18.85 -9.51 47.88
N TYR A 106 18.52 -10.11 46.73
CA TYR A 106 17.14 -10.40 46.37
C TYR A 106 16.46 -11.39 47.34
N GLN A 107 17.18 -12.37 47.89
CA GLN A 107 16.60 -13.30 48.88
C GLN A 107 16.25 -12.63 50.20
N SER A 108 17.01 -11.62 50.61
CA SER A 108 16.80 -10.88 51.87
C SER A 108 15.55 -9.98 51.86
N LEU A 109 14.96 -9.74 50.69
CA LEU A 109 13.79 -8.86 50.52
C LEU A 109 12.44 -9.57 50.77
N GLY A 110 11.44 -8.81 51.21
CA GLY A 110 10.05 -9.27 51.30
C GLY A 110 9.38 -9.46 49.94
N ASP A 111 8.29 -10.24 49.86
CA ASP A 111 7.59 -10.55 48.59
C ASP A 111 7.03 -9.31 47.87
N GLY A 112 6.75 -8.23 48.61
CA GLY A 112 6.32 -6.94 48.04
C GLY A 112 7.48 -6.17 47.39
N GLU A 113 8.64 -6.16 48.03
CA GLU A 113 9.85 -5.47 47.56
C GLU A 113 10.50 -6.22 46.39
N LYS A 114 10.46 -7.56 46.40
CA LYS A 114 10.88 -8.41 45.27
C LYS A 114 10.17 -8.07 43.96
N ARG A 115 8.90 -7.65 44.02
CA ARG A 115 8.12 -7.23 42.83
C ARG A 115 8.58 -5.88 42.27
N ALA A 116 9.11 -4.99 43.11
CA ALA A 116 9.63 -3.68 42.69
C ALA A 116 11.14 -3.68 42.38
N TYR A 117 11.88 -4.72 42.80
CA TYR A 117 13.34 -4.81 42.71
C TYR A 117 13.91 -4.60 41.30
N PHE A 118 13.20 -5.01 40.25
CA PHE A 118 13.65 -4.88 38.85
C PHE A 118 13.11 -3.63 38.12
N ALA A 119 12.24 -2.83 38.76
CA ALA A 119 11.62 -1.64 38.14
C ALA A 119 12.63 -0.51 37.90
N ASN A 120 13.60 -0.34 38.82
CA ASN A 120 14.56 0.77 38.77
C ASN A 120 15.70 0.59 37.73
N VAL A 121 15.90 -0.62 37.19
CA VAL A 121 17.05 -0.91 36.30
C VAL A 121 16.74 -0.62 34.83
N ARG A 122 15.46 -0.59 34.43
CA ARG A 122 15.06 -0.24 33.06
C ARG A 122 15.30 1.23 32.71
N LEU A 123 15.31 2.12 33.70
CA LEU A 123 15.51 3.57 33.52
C LEU A 123 16.97 3.94 33.25
N VAL A 124 17.95 3.16 33.72
CA VAL A 124 19.39 3.50 33.65
C VAL A 124 20.01 3.25 32.26
N ARG A 125 19.34 2.49 31.38
CA ARG A 125 19.91 2.12 30.07
C ARG A 125 19.62 3.15 28.96
N GLU A 126 18.66 4.04 29.16
CA GLU A 126 18.34 5.13 28.23
C GLU A 126 19.23 6.38 28.43
N ASP A 127 19.89 6.52 29.59
CA ASP A 127 20.69 7.71 29.94
C ASP A 127 22.17 7.67 29.51
N LEU A 128 22.65 6.62 28.84
CA LEU A 128 24.07 6.50 28.43
C LEU A 128 24.40 7.08 27.04
N MET A 129 23.50 7.85 26.41
CA MET A 129 23.70 8.39 25.05
C MET A 129 23.65 9.92 24.93
N THR A 130 24.12 10.71 25.91
CA THR A 130 24.51 12.12 25.68
C THR A 130 25.46 12.69 26.74
N PRO A 131 26.42 13.58 26.40
CA PRO A 131 27.55 13.92 27.27
C PRO A 131 27.29 15.09 28.23
N ALA A 132 28.06 15.07 29.30
CA ALA A 132 28.01 15.97 30.45
C ALA A 132 28.47 17.41 30.16
N THR A 133 27.72 18.37 30.68
CA THR A 133 28.26 19.60 31.27
C THR A 133 27.61 19.82 32.63
N GLY A 134 28.40 19.66 33.68
CA GLY A 134 27.95 19.85 35.06
C GLY A 134 27.87 21.33 35.44
N ARG A 135 26.74 21.70 36.05
CA ARG A 135 26.71 22.67 37.14
C ARG A 135 25.51 22.36 38.04
N ASN A 136 25.80 22.22 39.33
CA ASN A 136 24.88 21.86 40.40
C ASN A 136 23.50 22.51 40.28
N VAL A 137 22.46 21.70 40.18
CA VAL A 137 21.11 22.10 40.59
C VAL A 137 20.62 21.05 41.58
N VAL A 138 20.28 21.55 42.76
CA VAL A 138 19.62 20.88 43.86
C VAL A 138 18.48 20.00 43.33
N VAL A 139 18.46 18.72 43.73
CA VAL A 139 17.34 17.81 43.46
C VAL A 139 16.11 18.35 44.19
N ALA A 140 15.23 19.01 43.43
CA ALA A 140 13.87 19.31 43.88
C ALA A 140 13.05 18.00 43.92
N PRO A 141 12.10 17.87 44.86
CA PRO A 141 11.35 16.64 45.05
C PRO A 141 10.42 16.38 43.86
N MET A 142 10.33 15.10 43.47
CA MET A 142 9.34 14.46 42.59
C MET A 142 8.75 15.35 41.48
N VAL A 143 9.20 15.11 40.23
CA VAL A 143 8.63 15.75 39.04
C VAL A 143 7.11 15.62 39.07
N SER A 144 6.50 16.78 39.21
CA SER A 144 5.07 17.02 39.05
C SER A 144 4.62 16.37 37.76
N GLU A 145 3.53 15.64 37.83
CA GLU A 145 2.81 15.18 36.66
C GLU A 145 2.68 16.36 35.67
N PRO A 146 3.04 16.21 34.38
CA PRO A 146 3.21 17.33 33.49
C PRO A 146 1.88 18.08 33.39
N THR A 147 1.79 19.20 34.09
CA THR A 147 0.65 20.09 33.95
C THR A 147 0.88 20.79 32.62
N PRO A 148 -0.02 20.66 31.64
CA PRO A 148 0.17 21.30 30.36
C PRO A 148 0.36 22.81 30.59
N SER A 149 1.30 23.43 29.88
CA SER A 149 1.52 24.88 30.03
C SER A 149 0.24 25.64 29.63
N VAL A 150 0.08 26.87 30.15
CA VAL A 150 -1.01 27.77 29.73
C VAL A 150 -1.03 27.96 28.21
N GLU A 151 0.15 27.96 27.59
CA GLU A 151 0.33 28.00 26.13
C GLU A 151 -0.20 26.72 25.45
N ALA A 152 0.06 25.53 26.01
CA ALA A 152 -0.47 24.27 25.50
C ALA A 152 -2.00 24.21 25.60
N HIS A 153 -2.58 24.72 26.69
CA HIS A 153 -4.02 24.86 26.86
C HIS A 153 -4.63 25.87 25.88
N ALA A 154 -3.96 26.98 25.60
CA ALA A 154 -4.39 27.98 24.62
C ALA A 154 -4.34 27.43 23.18
N VAL A 155 -3.30 26.67 22.82
CA VAL A 155 -3.20 25.98 21.54
C VAL A 155 -4.29 24.89 21.40
N ALA A 156 -4.58 24.16 22.47
CA ALA A 156 -5.63 23.13 22.50
C ALA A 156 -7.04 23.69 22.30
N ALA A 157 -7.29 24.93 22.75
CA ALA A 157 -8.56 25.64 22.66
C ALA A 157 -8.72 26.48 21.38
N GLN A 158 -7.77 26.42 20.44
CA GLN A 158 -7.91 27.10 19.16
C GLN A 158 -9.13 26.56 18.41
N SER A 159 -10.02 27.47 18.02
CA SER A 159 -11.16 27.17 17.17
C SER A 159 -10.89 27.59 15.73
N ARG A 160 -11.59 26.97 14.79
CA ARG A 160 -11.51 27.31 13.37
C ARG A 160 -12.90 27.26 12.74
N MET A 161 -13.15 28.22 11.87
CA MET A 161 -14.35 28.27 11.05
C MET A 161 -13.95 27.94 9.61
N TYR A 162 -14.78 27.15 8.93
CA TYR A 162 -14.63 26.82 7.53
C TYR A 162 -15.86 27.31 6.77
N LEU A 163 -15.63 27.97 5.64
CA LEU A 163 -16.68 28.43 4.77
C LEU A 163 -16.90 27.38 3.67
N LEU A 164 -18.15 26.98 3.45
CA LEU A 164 -18.51 25.85 2.61
C LEU A 164 -19.68 26.23 1.71
N ASP A 165 -19.61 25.83 0.45
CA ASP A 165 -20.70 26.03 -0.51
C ASP A 165 -21.93 25.20 -0.08
N ARG A 166 -23.12 25.78 -0.26
CA ARG A 166 -24.41 25.14 0.06
C ARG A 166 -24.56 23.74 -0.56
N ASP A 167 -24.26 23.61 -1.85
CA ASP A 167 -24.38 22.35 -2.56
C ASP A 167 -23.50 21.23 -1.98
N ILE A 168 -22.33 21.56 -1.44
CA ILE A 168 -21.47 20.54 -0.80
C ILE A 168 -22.18 19.99 0.44
N VAL A 169 -22.79 20.86 1.25
CA VAL A 169 -23.45 20.46 2.50
C VAL A 169 -24.78 19.75 2.21
N GLU A 170 -25.63 20.34 1.39
CA GLU A 170 -26.99 19.83 1.13
C GLU A 170 -26.96 18.62 0.17
N GLU A 171 -26.23 18.70 -0.94
CA GLU A 171 -26.30 17.68 -1.99
C GLU A 171 -25.36 16.51 -1.74
N LEU A 172 -24.17 16.74 -1.18
CA LEU A 172 -23.17 15.68 -0.94
C LEU A 172 -23.18 15.17 0.49
N ILE A 173 -23.00 16.04 1.49
CA ILE A 173 -22.99 15.60 2.88
C ILE A 173 -24.37 15.05 3.26
N ALA A 174 -25.44 15.81 3.09
CA ALA A 174 -26.80 15.37 3.41
C ALA A 174 -27.40 14.42 2.36
N GLY A 175 -27.16 14.65 1.07
CA GLY A 175 -27.74 13.83 0.00
C GLY A 175 -27.03 12.50 -0.27
N VAL A 176 -25.68 12.47 -0.27
CA VAL A 176 -24.88 11.28 -0.64
C VAL A 176 -24.34 10.55 0.58
N LEU A 177 -23.86 11.25 1.61
CA LEU A 177 -23.24 10.61 2.79
C LEU A 177 -24.23 10.26 3.92
N PHE A 178 -25.50 10.65 3.81
CA PHE A 178 -26.51 10.53 4.87
C PHE A 178 -27.67 9.56 4.56
N GLN A 179 -27.72 8.93 3.38
CA GLN A 179 -28.80 7.99 3.06
C GLN A 179 -28.63 6.64 3.79
N ALA A 180 -29.03 6.56 5.06
CA ALA A 180 -29.30 5.32 5.76
C ALA A 180 -30.51 5.48 6.71
N THR A 181 -31.67 4.96 6.28
CA THR A 181 -32.93 4.79 7.02
C THR A 181 -33.65 6.06 7.52
N SER A 182 -34.94 6.14 7.24
CA SER A 182 -35.82 7.32 7.40
C SER A 182 -35.84 7.97 8.80
N ASP A 183 -35.40 7.26 9.84
CA ASP A 183 -35.47 7.75 11.23
C ASP A 183 -34.24 8.57 11.65
N GLU A 184 -33.11 8.45 10.95
CA GLU A 184 -31.95 9.31 11.21
C GLU A 184 -32.07 10.68 10.54
N TYR A 185 -32.83 10.83 9.45
CA TYR A 185 -32.96 12.11 8.75
C TYR A 185 -33.54 13.22 9.65
N ARG A 186 -34.46 12.89 10.58
CA ARG A 186 -35.04 13.85 11.54
C ARG A 186 -34.11 14.18 12.71
N ASN A 187 -33.17 13.28 13.04
CA ASN A 187 -32.18 13.47 14.11
C ASN A 187 -30.81 13.96 13.62
N ALA A 188 -30.55 13.84 12.32
CA ALA A 188 -29.35 14.31 11.61
C ALA A 188 -29.27 15.84 11.56
N TRP A 189 -30.42 16.52 11.64
CA TRP A 189 -30.51 17.98 11.75
C TRP A 189 -30.54 18.48 13.20
N ASN A 190 -30.33 17.63 14.21
CA ASN A 190 -29.84 18.06 15.54
C ASN A 190 -28.35 18.49 15.51
N VAL A 191 -27.88 18.87 14.31
CA VAL A 191 -26.63 19.55 13.98
C VAL A 191 -26.78 21.10 13.86
N PRO A 192 -27.65 21.85 14.60
CA PRO A 192 -27.71 23.32 14.44
C PRO A 192 -26.42 24.06 14.80
N VAL A 193 -25.49 23.42 15.53
CA VAL A 193 -24.34 24.12 16.12
C VAL A 193 -23.08 24.03 15.25
N THR A 194 -22.94 22.97 14.41
CA THR A 194 -21.70 22.77 13.65
C THR A 194 -21.72 23.46 12.30
N PHE A 195 -22.82 23.36 11.54
CA PHE A 195 -22.98 24.06 10.26
C PHE A 195 -24.07 25.13 10.42
N SER A 196 -23.70 26.39 10.27
CA SER A 196 -24.64 27.52 10.32
C SER A 196 -24.73 28.16 8.95
N LEU A 197 -25.92 28.28 8.39
CA LEU A 197 -26.14 28.99 7.13
C LEU A 197 -25.89 30.49 7.36
N LEU A 198 -25.07 31.10 6.51
CA LEU A 198 -24.95 32.55 6.45
C LEU A 198 -26.07 33.07 5.53
N ASP A 199 -27.14 33.58 6.12
CA ASP A 199 -28.10 34.39 5.36
C ASP A 199 -27.45 35.74 5.03
N GLY A 200 -27.43 36.09 3.75
CA GLY A 200 -27.04 37.41 3.30
C GLY A 200 -27.94 38.47 3.95
N ALA A 201 -27.34 39.32 4.78
CA ALA A 201 -27.95 40.50 5.41
C ALA A 201 -29.28 40.27 6.16
N SER A 202 -29.22 40.08 7.48
CA SER A 202 -30.32 40.56 8.33
C SER A 202 -30.32 42.09 8.31
N PRO A 203 -31.42 42.76 7.91
CA PRO A 203 -31.55 44.20 8.12
C PRO A 203 -31.56 44.44 9.62
N GLY A 204 -30.66 45.30 10.08
CA GLY A 204 -30.56 45.68 11.48
C GLY A 204 -31.90 46.17 12.01
N SER A 205 -32.16 45.84 13.27
CA SER A 205 -33.12 46.53 14.11
C SER A 205 -32.85 48.03 14.09
N GLY A 206 -33.62 48.76 13.29
CA GLY A 206 -33.57 50.21 13.16
C GLY A 206 -34.72 50.66 12.27
N GLU A 207 -35.74 51.20 12.93
CA GLU A 207 -36.88 51.99 12.46
C GLU A 207 -37.15 52.10 10.95
N VAL A 208 -38.37 51.66 10.61
CA VAL A 208 -39.20 51.99 9.44
C VAL A 208 -38.81 53.29 8.73
N ASP A 209 -38.44 53.18 7.45
CA ASP A 209 -38.86 54.13 6.42
C ASP A 209 -38.97 53.44 5.06
N ASP A 210 -40.07 53.75 4.38
CA ASP A 210 -40.59 53.14 3.17
C ASP A 210 -39.73 53.40 1.90
N MET A 211 -39.85 52.45 0.97
CA MET A 211 -39.65 52.51 -0.49
C MET A 211 -38.37 51.88 -1.10
N ASN A 212 -38.64 50.80 -1.85
CA ASN A 212 -37.96 50.30 -3.06
C ASN A 212 -36.51 49.80 -2.94
N GLU A 213 -36.33 48.48 -2.90
CA GLU A 213 -35.96 47.66 -4.08
C GLU A 213 -35.88 46.19 -3.64
N SER A 214 -36.64 45.32 -4.31
CA SER A 214 -36.55 43.87 -4.16
C SER A 214 -35.20 43.38 -4.68
N GLY A 215 -34.20 43.37 -3.80
CA GLY A 215 -33.00 42.55 -3.98
C GLY A 215 -33.38 41.09 -3.80
N GLU A 216 -33.70 40.39 -4.91
CA GLU A 216 -33.57 38.94 -4.92
C GLU A 216 -32.14 38.60 -4.51
N VAL A 217 -31.96 38.14 -3.27
CA VAL A 217 -30.69 37.55 -2.85
C VAL A 217 -30.49 36.32 -3.73
N ASP A 218 -29.43 36.32 -4.53
CA ASP A 218 -29.08 35.16 -5.35
C ASP A 218 -28.86 33.95 -4.42
N MET A 219 -29.83 33.04 -4.40
CA MET A 219 -29.83 31.84 -3.57
C MET A 219 -28.65 30.89 -3.89
N ASN A 220 -27.91 31.13 -4.98
CA ASN A 220 -26.65 30.44 -5.31
C ASN A 220 -25.43 30.93 -4.51
N GLU A 221 -25.50 32.07 -3.82
CA GLU A 221 -24.37 32.59 -3.01
C GLU A 221 -24.40 32.14 -1.55
N SER A 222 -25.46 31.46 -1.10
CA SER A 222 -25.61 31.01 0.27
C SER A 222 -24.48 30.05 0.66
N ARG A 223 -23.77 30.34 1.76
CA ARG A 223 -22.66 29.53 2.27
C ARG A 223 -22.92 29.07 3.70
N TYR A 224 -22.46 27.87 4.02
CA TYR A 224 -22.42 27.36 5.38
C TYR A 224 -21.09 27.68 6.04
N VAL A 225 -21.16 27.93 7.35
CA VAL A 225 -19.99 28.01 8.22
C VAL A 225 -19.94 26.77 9.10
N ALA A 226 -18.89 25.96 8.92
CA ALA A 226 -18.59 24.86 9.81
C ALA A 226 -17.66 25.32 10.95
N ARG A 227 -18.12 25.26 12.20
CA ARG A 227 -17.34 25.65 13.38
C ARG A 227 -16.72 24.42 14.07
N VAL A 228 -15.41 24.45 14.26
CA VAL A 228 -14.64 23.49 15.05
C VAL A 228 -14.09 24.19 16.28
N ASP A 229 -14.64 23.89 17.46
CA ASP A 229 -14.31 24.59 18.70
C ASP A 229 -12.94 24.22 19.29
N SER A 230 -12.42 23.04 18.97
CA SER A 230 -11.07 22.61 19.36
C SER A 230 -10.39 21.90 18.21
N LEU A 231 -9.39 22.56 17.62
CA LEU A 231 -8.55 22.00 16.56
C LEU A 231 -7.77 20.79 17.04
N LEU A 232 -7.34 20.77 18.31
CA LEU A 232 -6.62 19.61 18.87
C LEU A 232 -7.54 18.38 18.92
N ARG A 233 -8.78 18.54 19.43
CA ARG A 233 -9.78 17.46 19.41
C ARG A 233 -10.01 16.95 18.00
N PHE A 234 -10.29 17.86 17.08
CA PHE A 234 -10.60 17.55 15.69
C PHE A 234 -9.44 16.79 15.01
N ASN A 235 -8.21 17.31 15.08
CA ASN A 235 -7.06 16.69 14.45
C ASN A 235 -6.70 15.34 15.07
N MET A 236 -6.84 15.18 16.39
CA MET A 236 -6.54 13.91 17.07
C MET A 236 -7.54 12.82 16.68
N CYS A 237 -8.83 13.14 16.72
CA CYS A 237 -9.88 12.23 16.28
C CYS A 237 -9.73 11.82 14.81
N LEU A 238 -9.47 12.79 13.91
CA LEU A 238 -9.23 12.48 12.51
C LEU A 238 -8.01 11.59 12.28
N LYS A 239 -6.93 11.77 13.05
CA LYS A 239 -5.76 10.88 12.96
C LYS A 239 -6.11 9.45 13.34
N TYR A 240 -6.89 9.24 14.40
CA TYR A 240 -7.35 7.88 14.77
C TYR A 240 -8.22 7.25 13.68
N VAL A 241 -9.14 8.02 13.12
CA VAL A 241 -9.99 7.58 12.01
C VAL A 241 -9.16 7.26 10.76
N ALA A 242 -8.17 8.10 10.42
CA ALA A 242 -7.26 7.87 9.30
C ALA A 242 -6.46 6.57 9.44
N MET A 243 -6.17 6.16 10.68
CA MET A 243 -5.53 4.88 11.00
C MET A 243 -6.48 3.66 10.90
N GLY A 244 -7.75 3.87 10.51
CA GLY A 244 -8.75 2.81 10.34
C GLY A 244 -9.47 2.41 11.63
N ILE A 245 -9.35 3.18 12.71
CA ILE A 245 -10.04 2.89 13.99
C ILE A 245 -11.53 3.25 13.86
N SER A 246 -12.43 2.38 14.31
CA SER A 246 -13.88 2.62 14.23
C SER A 246 -14.33 3.77 15.12
N LEU A 247 -15.38 4.50 14.73
CA LEU A 247 -15.89 5.65 15.50
C LEU A 247 -16.22 5.29 16.96
N SER A 248 -16.84 4.14 17.18
CA SER A 248 -17.12 3.56 18.49
C SER A 248 -15.89 3.29 19.37
N GLN A 249 -14.73 3.04 18.77
CA GLN A 249 -13.45 2.85 19.46
C GLN A 249 -12.69 4.17 19.66
N VAL A 250 -12.85 5.13 18.75
CA VAL A 250 -12.19 6.44 18.83
C VAL A 250 -12.64 7.23 20.05
N VAL A 251 -13.93 7.21 20.39
CA VAL A 251 -14.46 7.94 21.56
C VAL A 251 -13.77 7.54 22.88
N PRO A 252 -13.73 6.26 23.29
CA PRO A 252 -13.04 5.86 24.52
C PRO A 252 -11.51 6.03 24.44
N LEU A 253 -10.90 5.90 23.26
CA LEU A 253 -9.47 6.19 23.08
C LEU A 253 -9.15 7.66 23.29
N PHE A 254 -9.98 8.55 22.73
CA PHE A 254 -9.87 9.99 22.93
C PHE A 254 -10.01 10.34 24.41
N GLN A 255 -11.02 9.81 25.09
CA GLN A 255 -11.26 10.06 26.52
C GLN A 255 -10.05 9.66 27.37
N LYS A 256 -9.52 8.44 27.19
CA LYS A 256 -8.29 7.99 27.89
C LYS A 256 -7.09 8.87 27.58
N THR A 257 -6.94 9.30 26.32
CA THR A 257 -5.83 10.19 25.94
C THR A 257 -5.95 11.55 26.64
N VAL A 258 -7.17 12.09 26.79
CA VAL A 258 -7.40 13.32 27.55
C VAL A 258 -7.10 13.13 29.05
N GLU A 259 -7.52 12.00 29.64
CA GLU A 259 -7.24 11.66 31.04
C GLU A 259 -5.74 11.57 31.32
N GLU A 260 -4.99 10.88 30.48
CA GLU A 260 -3.54 10.70 30.64
C GLU A 260 -2.76 12.01 30.39
N THR A 261 -3.24 12.86 29.47
CA THR A 261 -2.55 14.12 29.10
C THR A 261 -2.95 15.33 29.96
N ARG A 262 -3.97 15.22 30.82
CA ARG A 262 -4.44 16.29 31.70
C ARG A 262 -4.88 17.57 30.97
N MET A 263 -5.30 17.41 29.72
CA MET A 263 -5.86 18.50 28.92
C MET A 263 -7.39 18.59 29.07
N ASP A 264 -7.92 18.04 30.16
CA ASP A 264 -9.33 17.96 30.49
C ASP A 264 -10.01 19.33 30.59
N SER A 265 -9.31 20.38 31.04
CA SER A 265 -9.85 21.75 31.08
C SER A 265 -10.03 22.39 29.69
N SER A 266 -9.20 22.03 28.70
CA SER A 266 -9.26 22.56 27.32
C SER A 266 -10.05 21.67 26.36
N LEU A 267 -10.23 20.39 26.71
CA LEU A 267 -10.84 19.37 25.85
C LEU A 267 -12.18 18.84 26.38
N ARG A 268 -12.70 19.32 27.53
CA ARG A 268 -14.09 19.07 27.97
C ARG A 268 -15.06 20.09 27.37
N GLY A 269 -15.82 19.64 26.37
CA GLY A 269 -17.23 20.01 26.25
C GLY A 269 -18.06 18.99 27.03
N SER A 270 -19.38 18.97 26.87
CA SER A 270 -20.23 17.85 27.33
C SER A 270 -19.67 16.47 26.89
N THR A 271 -20.17 15.38 27.49
CA THR A 271 -19.80 13.99 27.15
C THR A 271 -19.55 13.81 25.66
N PHE A 272 -18.30 13.53 25.26
CA PHE A 272 -17.95 13.34 23.85
C PHE A 272 -18.59 12.06 23.32
N THR A 273 -19.52 12.18 22.38
CA THR A 273 -20.29 11.05 21.84
C THR A 273 -19.83 10.64 20.45
N GLU A 274 -20.20 9.42 20.03
CA GLU A 274 -19.97 8.95 18.66
C GLU A 274 -20.68 9.83 17.63
N GLN A 275 -21.86 10.37 17.96
CA GLN A 275 -22.57 11.31 17.10
C GLN A 275 -21.78 12.62 16.90
N GLN A 276 -21.18 13.16 17.96
CA GLN A 276 -20.33 14.35 17.86
C GLN A 276 -19.07 14.07 17.04
N LEU A 277 -18.45 12.90 17.20
CA LEU A 277 -17.34 12.47 16.36
C LEU A 277 -17.74 12.37 14.88
N ALA A 278 -18.89 11.75 14.59
CA ALA A 278 -19.42 11.66 13.23
C ALA A 278 -19.65 13.05 12.62
N CYS A 279 -20.10 14.04 13.39
CA CYS A 279 -20.21 15.43 12.94
C CYS A 279 -18.83 16.04 12.60
N LEU A 280 -17.80 15.83 13.42
CA LEU A 280 -16.45 16.29 13.10
C LEU A 280 -15.93 15.64 11.81
N CYS A 281 -16.20 14.35 11.61
CA CYS A 281 -15.84 13.65 10.38
C CYS A 281 -16.56 14.22 9.15
N ARG A 282 -17.85 14.57 9.25
CA ARG A 282 -18.60 15.24 8.18
C ARG A 282 -18.02 16.61 7.84
N VAL A 283 -17.62 17.40 8.84
CA VAL A 283 -16.90 18.66 8.63
C VAL A 283 -15.62 18.41 7.84
N ALA A 284 -14.85 17.38 8.21
CA ALA A 284 -13.62 17.04 7.50
C ALA A 284 -13.87 16.67 6.03
N CYS A 285 -14.89 15.85 5.74
CA CYS A 285 -15.29 15.53 4.36
C CYS A 285 -15.70 16.80 3.60
N ALA A 286 -16.59 17.63 4.17
CA ALA A 286 -17.06 18.85 3.52
C ALA A 286 -15.91 19.82 3.21
N VAL A 287 -15.00 20.00 4.17
CA VAL A 287 -13.81 20.85 4.02
C VAL A 287 -12.87 20.31 2.94
N ASN A 288 -12.68 18.99 2.87
CA ASN A 288 -11.88 18.37 1.81
C ASN A 288 -12.52 18.56 0.42
N LEU A 289 -13.83 18.33 0.30
CA LEU A 289 -14.58 18.53 -0.95
C LEU A 289 -14.54 20.00 -1.39
N GLN A 290 -14.68 20.95 -0.47
CA GLN A 290 -14.51 22.38 -0.76
C GLN A 290 -13.08 22.68 -1.23
N THR A 291 -12.07 22.13 -0.55
CA THR A 291 -10.66 22.32 -0.94
C THR A 291 -10.37 21.79 -2.34
N LEU A 292 -10.97 20.64 -2.69
CA LEU A 292 -10.89 20.08 -4.04
C LEU A 292 -11.58 20.99 -5.05
N LYS A 293 -12.82 21.44 -4.77
CA LYS A 293 -13.57 22.36 -5.62
C LYS A 293 -12.77 23.63 -5.94
N ASP A 294 -12.19 24.25 -4.92
CA ASP A 294 -11.40 25.48 -5.09
C ASP A 294 -10.08 25.22 -5.83
N SER A 295 -9.43 24.08 -5.57
CA SER A 295 -8.20 23.71 -6.29
C SER A 295 -8.46 23.42 -7.76
N LEU A 296 -9.58 22.77 -8.09
CA LEU A 296 -9.93 22.35 -9.44
C LEU A 296 -10.46 23.51 -10.29
N ARG A 297 -11.09 24.51 -9.67
CA ARG A 297 -11.40 25.79 -10.33
C ARG A 297 -10.16 26.50 -10.87
N ALA A 298 -9.00 26.34 -10.22
CA ALA A 298 -7.77 27.03 -10.58
C ALA A 298 -6.94 26.33 -11.67
N VAL A 299 -7.27 25.10 -12.05
CA VAL A 299 -6.54 24.35 -13.09
C VAL A 299 -7.31 24.39 -14.41
N TRP A 300 -6.59 24.36 -15.54
CA TRP A 300 -7.24 24.33 -16.84
C TRP A 300 -7.83 22.94 -17.16
N ALA A 301 -7.27 21.89 -16.58
CA ALA A 301 -7.72 20.52 -16.77
C ALA A 301 -7.29 19.58 -15.62
N PHE A 302 -8.04 18.48 -15.47
CA PHE A 302 -7.79 17.41 -14.51
C PHE A 302 -8.14 16.04 -15.12
N ALA A 303 -7.67 14.97 -14.49
CA ALA A 303 -7.99 13.59 -14.86
C ALA A 303 -8.69 12.85 -13.71
N ILE A 304 -9.41 11.78 -14.05
CA ILE A 304 -10.08 10.91 -13.09
C ILE A 304 -9.41 9.53 -13.11
N ALA A 305 -9.29 8.92 -11.93
CA ALA A 305 -8.92 7.52 -11.80
C ALA A 305 -10.04 6.75 -11.09
N ILE A 306 -10.35 5.58 -11.64
CA ILE A 306 -11.36 4.67 -11.12
C ILE A 306 -10.63 3.42 -10.66
N GLU A 307 -10.47 3.28 -9.36
CA GLU A 307 -9.74 2.18 -8.73
C GLU A 307 -10.72 1.23 -8.02
N LYS A 308 -10.42 -0.06 -8.06
CA LYS A 308 -11.23 -1.07 -7.36
C LYS A 308 -10.59 -1.40 -6.02
N GLY A 309 -11.26 -1.06 -4.93
CA GLY A 309 -10.85 -1.37 -3.58
C GLY A 309 -11.48 -2.68 -3.09
N SER A 310 -10.68 -3.57 -2.51
CA SER A 310 -11.15 -4.82 -1.88
C SER A 310 -10.94 -4.85 -0.36
N ASN A 311 -10.32 -3.82 0.20
CA ASN A 311 -9.79 -3.86 1.57
C ASN A 311 -10.83 -3.46 2.63
N ALA A 312 -12.07 -3.18 2.20
CA ALA A 312 -13.17 -2.76 3.05
C ALA A 312 -14.28 -3.79 2.94
N GLY A 313 -14.11 -5.01 3.48
CA GLY A 313 -15.08 -6.12 3.69
C GLY A 313 -16.10 -6.49 2.58
N SER A 314 -16.15 -5.72 1.49
CA SER A 314 -16.90 -5.83 0.25
C SER A 314 -16.19 -4.93 -0.79
N PRO A 315 -16.21 -5.29 -2.07
CA PRO A 315 -15.57 -4.48 -3.10
C PRO A 315 -16.24 -3.11 -3.25
N TYR A 316 -15.45 -2.08 -3.52
CA TYR A 316 -15.90 -0.71 -3.82
C TYR A 316 -15.09 -0.11 -4.97
N LEU A 317 -15.64 0.93 -5.59
CA LEU A 317 -14.97 1.82 -6.52
C LEU A 317 -14.49 3.04 -5.75
N ASP A 318 -13.20 3.33 -5.85
CA ASP A 318 -12.60 4.58 -5.41
C ASP A 318 -12.47 5.52 -6.63
N ILE A 319 -13.23 6.62 -6.62
CA ILE A 319 -13.13 7.66 -7.62
C ILE A 319 -12.16 8.71 -7.12
N ARG A 320 -11.08 8.92 -7.87
CA ARG A 320 -9.98 9.81 -7.51
C ARG A 320 -9.80 10.89 -8.56
N VAL A 321 -9.44 12.09 -8.14
CA VAL A 321 -9.18 13.24 -9.02
C VAL A 321 -7.69 13.55 -9.01
N ARG A 322 -7.12 13.71 -10.21
CA ARG A 322 -5.71 14.02 -10.44
C ARG A 322 -5.55 15.34 -11.17
N PHE A 323 -4.72 16.23 -10.64
CA PHE A 323 -4.48 17.54 -11.26
C PHE A 323 -3.07 18.05 -10.97
N GLU A 324 -2.58 18.96 -11.83
CA GLU A 324 -1.29 19.62 -11.64
C GLU A 324 -1.48 21.00 -11.04
N ARG A 325 -0.74 21.31 -9.98
CA ARG A 325 -0.65 22.66 -9.41
C ARG A 325 0.82 22.93 -9.04
N ASN A 326 1.38 24.04 -9.54
CA ASN A 326 2.72 24.52 -9.19
C ASN A 326 3.88 23.52 -9.44
N GLY A 327 3.78 22.70 -10.47
CA GLY A 327 4.72 21.64 -10.83
C GLY A 327 4.50 20.33 -10.06
N HIS A 328 3.49 20.25 -9.20
CA HIS A 328 3.14 19.06 -8.44
C HIS A 328 1.92 18.37 -9.03
N LEU A 329 2.04 17.06 -9.22
CA LEU A 329 0.92 16.21 -9.58
C LEU A 329 0.26 15.73 -8.29
N HIS A 330 -1.03 16.03 -8.15
CA HIS A 330 -1.85 15.65 -7.01
C HIS A 330 -2.78 14.50 -7.39
N ASP A 331 -3.08 13.64 -6.43
CA ASP A 331 -4.01 12.53 -6.55
C ASP A 331 -4.80 12.40 -5.24
N PHE A 332 -6.10 12.70 -5.29
CA PHE A 332 -6.97 12.73 -4.12
C PHE A 332 -8.24 11.92 -4.35
N HIS A 333 -8.69 11.25 -3.30
CA HIS A 333 -9.98 10.59 -3.26
C HIS A 333 -11.12 11.62 -3.31
N LEU A 334 -12.13 11.35 -4.14
CA LEU A 334 -13.34 12.16 -4.25
C LEU A 334 -14.55 11.49 -3.62
N VAL A 335 -14.82 10.23 -3.99
CA VAL A 335 -15.97 9.48 -3.47
C VAL A 335 -15.75 7.98 -3.63
N SER A 336 -16.22 7.20 -2.66
CA SER A 336 -16.23 5.74 -2.72
C SER A 336 -17.65 5.20 -2.95
N VAL A 337 -17.81 4.23 -3.84
CA VAL A 337 -19.11 3.60 -4.15
C VAL A 337 -18.99 2.09 -4.05
N PRO A 338 -19.76 1.40 -3.18
CA PRO A 338 -19.71 -0.05 -3.06
C PRO A 338 -20.11 -0.70 -4.38
N VAL A 339 -19.45 -1.77 -4.80
CA VAL A 339 -19.80 -2.45 -6.05
C VAL A 339 -21.06 -3.29 -5.80
N ARG A 340 -22.16 -2.95 -6.49
CA ARG A 340 -23.42 -3.70 -6.47
C ARG A 340 -23.94 -3.84 -7.89
N GLU A 341 -24.20 -5.07 -8.29
CA GLU A 341 -24.71 -5.39 -9.63
C GLU A 341 -26.06 -6.11 -9.56
N ASP A 342 -26.77 -5.95 -8.43
CA ASP A 342 -28.01 -6.67 -8.13
C ASP A 342 -29.15 -6.31 -9.11
N SER A 343 -29.18 -5.07 -9.60
CA SER A 343 -30.17 -4.61 -10.58
C SER A 343 -29.67 -3.43 -11.43
N PRO A 344 -30.22 -3.23 -12.65
CA PRO A 344 -29.91 -2.07 -13.48
C PRO A 344 -30.22 -0.73 -12.80
N GLN A 345 -31.26 -0.67 -11.97
CA GLN A 345 -31.63 0.54 -11.23
C GLN A 345 -30.57 0.91 -10.19
N ILE A 346 -29.98 -0.09 -9.51
CA ILE A 346 -28.88 0.15 -8.56
C ILE A 346 -27.65 0.68 -9.30
N ILE A 347 -27.31 0.09 -10.46
CA ILE A 347 -26.19 0.53 -11.29
C ILE A 347 -26.38 1.98 -11.75
N ALA A 348 -27.58 2.33 -12.23
CA ALA A 348 -27.92 3.69 -12.62
C ALA A 348 -27.79 4.66 -11.44
N HIS A 349 -28.36 4.31 -10.28
CA HIS A 349 -28.33 5.16 -9.10
C HIS A 349 -26.90 5.37 -8.55
N GLN A 350 -26.04 4.35 -8.62
CA GLN A 350 -24.61 4.46 -8.31
C GLN A 350 -23.90 5.42 -9.26
N THR A 351 -24.22 5.34 -10.56
CA THR A 351 -23.64 6.21 -11.58
C THR A 351 -24.09 7.67 -11.37
N ASP A 352 -25.38 7.88 -11.08
CA ASP A 352 -25.95 9.21 -10.80
C ASP A 352 -25.32 9.84 -9.55
N ALA A 353 -25.04 9.06 -8.51
CA ALA A 353 -24.35 9.56 -7.31
C ALA A 353 -22.92 10.04 -7.63
N MET A 354 -22.18 9.30 -8.46
CA MET A 354 -20.84 9.71 -8.90
C MET A 354 -20.90 10.99 -9.76
N ILE A 355 -21.85 11.08 -10.69
CA ILE A 355 -22.05 12.27 -11.52
C ILE A 355 -22.44 13.48 -10.66
N LYS A 356 -23.31 13.30 -9.66
CA LYS A 356 -23.69 14.35 -8.72
C LYS A 356 -22.48 14.90 -7.95
N CYS A 357 -21.55 14.03 -7.52
CA CYS A 357 -20.29 14.48 -6.94
C CYS A 357 -19.47 15.34 -7.92
N PHE A 358 -19.44 14.98 -9.20
CA PHE A 358 -18.78 15.77 -10.23
C PHE A 358 -19.46 17.12 -10.48
N ASP A 359 -20.78 17.17 -10.60
CA ASP A 359 -21.51 18.42 -10.83
C ASP A 359 -21.33 19.41 -9.67
N VAL A 360 -21.26 18.92 -8.42
CA VAL A 360 -21.07 19.79 -7.23
C VAL A 360 -19.62 20.21 -7.01
N VAL A 361 -18.67 19.26 -7.04
CA VAL A 361 -17.25 19.54 -6.73
C VAL A 361 -16.50 20.11 -7.94
N MET A 362 -16.92 19.75 -9.16
CA MET A 362 -16.25 20.08 -10.40
C MET A 362 -17.26 20.53 -11.46
N PRO A 363 -18.03 21.61 -11.24
CA PRO A 363 -19.09 22.03 -12.17
C PRO A 363 -18.60 22.23 -13.62
N GLY A 364 -17.32 22.54 -13.82
CA GLY A 364 -16.65 22.62 -15.12
C GLY A 364 -16.13 21.30 -15.70
N TRP A 365 -16.49 20.13 -15.16
CA TRP A 365 -15.88 18.85 -15.57
C TRP A 365 -16.02 18.57 -17.07
N ARG A 366 -17.16 18.94 -17.69
CA ARG A 366 -17.38 18.79 -19.15
C ARG A 366 -16.34 19.53 -19.98
N THR A 367 -15.83 20.65 -19.46
CA THR A 367 -14.82 21.50 -20.08
C THR A 367 -13.42 21.36 -19.49
N GLN A 368 -13.20 20.57 -18.43
CA GLN A 368 -11.89 20.43 -17.77
C GLN A 368 -11.37 18.99 -17.70
N LEU A 369 -12.24 17.96 -17.77
CA LEU A 369 -11.84 16.56 -17.71
C LEU A 369 -11.03 16.14 -18.94
N ILE A 370 -9.73 15.94 -18.79
CA ILE A 370 -8.80 15.62 -19.89
C ILE A 370 -8.47 14.15 -20.00
N GLY A 371 -8.61 13.37 -18.91
CA GLY A 371 -8.25 11.96 -18.91
C GLY A 371 -9.04 11.11 -17.93
N ILE A 372 -9.23 9.85 -18.27
CA ILE A 372 -9.85 8.82 -17.43
C ILE A 372 -8.93 7.60 -17.42
N SER A 373 -8.67 7.08 -16.22
CA SER A 373 -7.85 5.87 -16.03
C SER A 373 -8.55 4.85 -15.13
N THR A 374 -8.26 3.56 -15.34
CA THR A 374 -8.77 2.49 -14.50
C THR A 374 -7.64 1.58 -14.01
N GLY A 375 -7.81 1.02 -12.80
CA GLY A 375 -6.84 0.07 -12.24
C GLY A 375 -6.85 -1.32 -12.91
N GLU A 376 -7.93 -1.66 -13.60
CA GLU A 376 -8.12 -2.90 -14.35
C GLU A 376 -8.61 -2.58 -15.77
N PRO A 377 -8.49 -3.49 -16.76
CA PRO A 377 -9.04 -3.25 -18.09
C PRO A 377 -10.53 -2.96 -18.00
N LEU A 378 -11.02 -1.99 -18.79
CA LEU A 378 -12.39 -1.49 -18.71
C LEU A 378 -13.45 -2.61 -18.76
N ALA A 379 -13.21 -3.67 -19.54
CA ALA A 379 -14.11 -4.82 -19.64
C ALA A 379 -14.28 -5.61 -18.32
N LYS A 380 -13.31 -5.55 -17.41
CA LYS A 380 -13.36 -6.17 -16.07
C LYS A 380 -13.87 -5.23 -14.99
N MET A 381 -14.00 -3.93 -15.30
CA MET A 381 -14.54 -2.96 -14.37
C MET A 381 -16.05 -3.18 -14.16
N PRO A 382 -16.57 -2.93 -12.95
CA PRO A 382 -17.99 -3.00 -12.66
C PRO A 382 -18.85 -2.21 -13.64
N SER A 383 -20.10 -2.64 -13.82
CA SER A 383 -21.02 -2.06 -14.78
C SER A 383 -21.27 -0.55 -14.55
N SER A 384 -21.30 -0.10 -13.30
CA SER A 384 -21.40 1.32 -12.94
C SER A 384 -20.16 2.14 -13.33
N ALA A 385 -18.96 1.56 -13.21
CA ALA A 385 -17.73 2.21 -13.68
C ALA A 385 -17.72 2.35 -15.21
N ARG A 386 -18.14 1.31 -15.95
CA ARG A 386 -18.26 1.37 -17.41
C ARG A 386 -19.29 2.42 -17.85
N ALA A 387 -20.47 2.43 -17.23
CA ALA A 387 -21.50 3.43 -17.48
C ALA A 387 -21.02 4.87 -17.18
N LEU A 388 -20.24 5.05 -16.11
CA LEU A 388 -19.64 6.35 -15.78
C LEU A 388 -18.67 6.80 -16.87
N VAL A 389 -17.76 5.93 -17.30
CA VAL A 389 -16.78 6.21 -18.37
C VAL A 389 -17.50 6.63 -19.66
N ASP A 390 -18.55 5.90 -20.04
CA ASP A 390 -19.34 6.19 -21.23
C ASP A 390 -20.02 7.55 -21.13
N HIS A 391 -20.62 7.84 -19.96
CA HIS A 391 -21.26 9.13 -19.71
C HIS A 391 -20.26 10.29 -19.80
N LEU A 392 -19.14 10.20 -19.08
CA LEU A 392 -18.10 11.23 -19.05
C LEU A 392 -17.50 11.50 -20.43
N SER A 393 -17.19 10.43 -21.17
CA SER A 393 -16.56 10.53 -22.49
C SER A 393 -17.48 11.16 -23.53
N ARG A 394 -18.80 10.98 -23.38
CA ARG A 394 -19.81 11.53 -24.28
C ARG A 394 -20.13 13.01 -24.03
N GLU A 395 -20.08 13.44 -22.77
CA GLU A 395 -20.48 14.79 -22.34
C GLU A 395 -19.33 15.81 -22.38
N CYS A 396 -18.08 15.36 -22.54
CA CYS A 396 -16.93 16.25 -22.63
C CYS A 396 -16.87 17.02 -23.95
N VAL A 397 -16.49 18.30 -23.89
CA VAL A 397 -16.40 19.19 -25.07
C VAL A 397 -15.26 18.84 -26.03
N ALA A 398 -14.31 18.02 -25.59
CA ALA A 398 -13.15 17.60 -26.36
C ALA A 398 -12.78 16.15 -26.00
N PRO A 399 -12.04 15.44 -26.87
CA PRO A 399 -11.57 14.08 -26.60
C PRO A 399 -10.87 13.93 -25.26
N VAL A 400 -11.18 12.83 -24.58
CA VAL A 400 -10.62 12.47 -23.28
C VAL A 400 -9.58 11.37 -23.50
N TYR A 401 -8.42 11.49 -22.87
CA TYR A 401 -7.40 10.45 -22.90
C TYR A 401 -7.82 9.28 -22.01
N CYS A 402 -7.87 8.08 -22.55
CA CYS A 402 -8.24 6.89 -21.79
C CYS A 402 -7.04 5.94 -21.62
N GLU A 403 -6.75 5.54 -20.37
CA GLU A 403 -5.72 4.56 -20.04
C GLU A 403 -6.26 3.42 -19.18
N TRP A 404 -6.31 2.22 -19.75
CA TRP A 404 -6.90 1.04 -19.11
C TRP A 404 -5.88 0.19 -18.33
N GLY A 405 -4.86 0.81 -17.73
CA GLY A 405 -3.92 0.14 -16.83
C GLY A 405 -3.07 -0.95 -17.48
N VAL A 406 -2.44 -0.69 -18.64
CA VAL A 406 -1.63 -1.69 -19.37
C VAL A 406 -0.46 -2.23 -18.52
N VAL A 407 0.20 -1.36 -17.75
CA VAL A 407 1.30 -1.75 -16.86
C VAL A 407 0.79 -2.67 -15.76
N GLN A 408 -0.32 -2.31 -15.12
CA GLN A 408 -0.95 -3.09 -14.06
C GLN A 408 -1.45 -4.45 -14.60
N GLN A 409 -2.03 -4.48 -15.80
CA GLN A 409 -2.40 -5.70 -16.48
C GLN A 409 -1.20 -6.62 -16.71
N LEU A 410 -0.09 -6.07 -17.22
CA LEU A 410 1.12 -6.85 -17.43
C LEU A 410 1.71 -7.34 -16.11
N GLU A 411 1.79 -6.49 -15.08
CA GLU A 411 2.22 -6.90 -13.73
C GLU A 411 1.35 -8.01 -13.13
N GLN A 412 0.03 -7.94 -13.30
CA GLN A 412 -0.88 -8.97 -12.83
C GLN A 412 -0.70 -10.28 -13.59
N ILE A 413 -0.51 -10.23 -14.92
CA ILE A 413 -0.22 -11.44 -15.71
C ILE A 413 1.07 -12.09 -15.21
N ILE A 414 2.12 -11.31 -14.96
CA ILE A 414 3.39 -11.83 -14.44
C ILE A 414 3.19 -12.43 -13.05
N GLN A 415 2.48 -11.75 -12.16
CA GLN A 415 2.15 -12.27 -10.83
C GLN A 415 1.41 -13.61 -10.93
N ASP A 416 0.33 -13.69 -11.71
CA ASP A 416 -0.44 -14.92 -11.92
C ASP A 416 0.43 -16.06 -12.48
N THR A 417 1.42 -15.73 -13.32
CA THR A 417 2.32 -16.71 -13.93
C THR A 417 3.37 -17.19 -12.93
N PHE A 418 3.87 -16.30 -12.06
CA PHE A 418 4.73 -16.65 -10.94
C PHE A 418 4.00 -17.51 -9.90
N ASP A 419 2.74 -17.21 -9.59
CA ASP A 419 1.95 -18.02 -8.64
C ASP A 419 1.80 -19.47 -9.13
N ARG A 420 1.75 -19.69 -10.45
CA ARG A 420 1.75 -21.04 -11.06
C ARG A 420 3.12 -21.71 -11.04
N LEU A 421 4.20 -20.95 -11.27
CA LEU A 421 5.59 -21.44 -11.21
C LEU A 421 5.97 -21.83 -9.78
N CYS A 422 5.60 -21.00 -8.81
CA CYS A 422 5.94 -21.09 -7.40
C CYS A 422 5.07 -22.12 -6.67
N ASN A 423 4.99 -23.33 -7.21
CA ASN A 423 4.40 -24.47 -6.50
C ASN A 423 5.18 -24.81 -5.22
N GLU A 424 4.57 -25.62 -4.35
CA GLU A 424 5.12 -25.99 -3.04
C GLU A 424 6.58 -26.48 -3.13
N ARG A 425 6.87 -27.38 -4.07
CA ARG A 425 8.22 -27.92 -4.29
C ARG A 425 9.23 -26.84 -4.71
N PHE A 426 8.84 -25.94 -5.60
CA PHE A 426 9.70 -24.84 -6.05
C PHE A 426 10.00 -23.87 -4.91
N MET A 427 8.98 -23.53 -4.12
CA MET A 427 9.09 -22.60 -3.00
C MET A 427 9.87 -23.17 -1.82
N ASP A 428 9.74 -24.47 -1.54
CA ASP A 428 10.54 -25.16 -0.53
C ASP A 428 12.03 -25.09 -0.87
N ALA A 429 12.39 -25.40 -2.12
CA ALA A 429 13.77 -25.31 -2.60
C ALA A 429 14.30 -23.87 -2.52
N LEU A 430 13.53 -22.89 -2.99
CA LEU A 430 13.89 -21.47 -2.95
C LEU A 430 14.11 -20.99 -1.51
N THR A 431 13.21 -21.35 -0.60
CA THR A 431 13.27 -20.98 0.83
C THR A 431 14.46 -21.62 1.52
N ALA A 432 14.69 -22.92 1.28
CA ALA A 432 15.81 -23.66 1.85
C ALA A 432 17.16 -23.08 1.40
N LEU A 433 17.35 -22.88 0.10
CA LEU A 433 18.58 -22.32 -0.46
C LEU A 433 18.81 -20.87 0.01
N THR A 434 17.78 -20.02 -0.06
CA THR A 434 17.86 -18.62 0.42
C THR A 434 18.22 -18.58 1.91
N GLY A 435 17.57 -19.40 2.73
CA GLY A 435 17.84 -19.50 4.16
C GLY A 435 19.26 -19.96 4.45
N HIS A 436 19.78 -20.91 3.67
CA HIS A 436 21.11 -21.47 3.83
C HIS A 436 22.21 -20.49 3.42
N PHE A 437 22.16 -19.96 2.19
CA PHE A 437 23.18 -19.04 1.66
C PHE A 437 23.32 -17.78 2.52
N ARG A 438 22.21 -17.28 3.09
CA ARG A 438 22.23 -16.13 3.99
C ARG A 438 22.88 -16.40 5.35
N ARG A 439 22.96 -17.64 5.80
CA ARG A 439 23.58 -18.01 7.09
C ARG A 439 25.06 -18.37 6.95
N GLN A 440 25.52 -18.63 5.74
CA GLN A 440 26.86 -19.13 5.50
C GLN A 440 27.90 -18.02 5.37
N ARG A 441 28.61 -17.75 6.48
CA ARG A 441 29.65 -16.70 6.53
C ARG A 441 30.82 -16.92 5.57
N ALA A 442 31.17 -18.19 5.29
CA ALA A 442 32.25 -18.51 4.37
C ALA A 442 31.90 -18.07 2.95
N LEU A 443 30.71 -18.44 2.46
CA LEU A 443 30.18 -18.06 1.16
C LEU A 443 30.06 -16.52 1.04
N ILE A 444 29.49 -15.85 2.04
CA ILE A 444 29.36 -14.38 2.03
C ILE A 444 30.73 -13.70 1.92
N ARG A 445 31.74 -14.22 2.63
CA ARG A 445 33.11 -13.69 2.55
C ARG A 445 33.72 -13.89 1.17
N GLU A 446 33.51 -15.05 0.55
CA GLU A 446 33.96 -15.34 -0.82
C GLU A 446 33.24 -14.49 -1.88
N MET A 447 32.03 -14.03 -1.57
CA MET A 447 31.24 -13.12 -2.39
C MET A 447 31.46 -11.63 -2.03
N ASN A 448 32.61 -11.29 -1.45
CA ASN A 448 32.96 -9.91 -1.09
C ASN A 448 31.93 -9.20 -0.19
N GLY A 449 31.27 -9.95 0.69
CA GLY A 449 30.25 -9.43 1.61
C GLY A 449 28.84 -9.36 1.00
N GLU A 450 28.67 -9.73 -0.26
CA GLU A 450 27.36 -9.80 -0.89
C GLU A 450 26.54 -10.96 -0.29
N MET A 451 25.31 -10.65 0.13
CA MET A 451 24.41 -11.62 0.72
C MET A 451 23.26 -11.91 -0.23
N CYS A 452 22.87 -13.19 -0.33
CA CYS A 452 21.64 -13.61 -1.00
C CYS A 452 20.45 -12.74 -0.56
N PRO A 453 19.70 -12.11 -1.48
CA PRO A 453 18.56 -11.26 -1.13
C PRO A 453 17.49 -12.03 -0.32
N LYS A 454 16.71 -11.31 0.48
CA LYS A 454 15.45 -11.87 1.03
C LYS A 454 14.36 -11.74 -0.03
N PHE A 455 13.38 -12.63 0.02
CA PHE A 455 12.15 -12.45 -0.72
C PHE A 455 10.93 -12.40 0.19
N GLU A 456 9.87 -11.78 -0.31
CA GLU A 456 8.52 -11.82 0.23
C GLU A 456 7.69 -12.79 -0.60
N GLU A 457 7.07 -13.76 0.07
CA GLU A 457 6.21 -14.75 -0.56
C GLU A 457 4.98 -14.09 -1.20
N GLY A 458 4.57 -14.57 -2.37
CA GLY A 458 3.47 -14.00 -3.14
C GLY A 458 3.80 -12.67 -3.85
N ARG A 459 5.06 -12.20 -3.85
CA ARG A 459 5.47 -11.02 -4.63
C ARG A 459 6.48 -11.37 -5.70
N TRP A 460 6.04 -11.40 -6.97
CA TRP A 460 6.87 -11.82 -8.10
C TRP A 460 8.18 -11.03 -8.21
N ARG A 461 8.13 -9.71 -8.02
CA ARG A 461 9.33 -8.82 -8.10
C ARG A 461 10.39 -9.21 -7.06
N SER A 462 9.95 -9.64 -5.89
CA SER A 462 10.86 -10.04 -4.81
C SER A 462 11.50 -11.40 -5.09
N ILE A 463 10.73 -12.34 -5.64
CA ILE A 463 11.20 -13.67 -6.05
C ILE A 463 12.17 -13.53 -7.24
N ALA A 464 11.78 -12.80 -8.29
CA ALA A 464 12.59 -12.50 -9.46
C ALA A 464 13.98 -11.96 -9.10
N LYS A 465 14.07 -11.07 -8.10
CA LYS A 465 15.35 -10.55 -7.60
C LYS A 465 16.26 -11.65 -7.04
N VAL A 466 15.71 -12.64 -6.35
CA VAL A 466 16.48 -13.79 -5.84
C VAL A 466 16.88 -14.71 -6.99
N LEU A 467 15.97 -15.00 -7.93
CA LEU A 467 16.27 -15.84 -9.10
C LEU A 467 17.38 -15.25 -9.97
N LYS A 468 17.39 -13.94 -10.15
CA LYS A 468 18.48 -13.22 -10.84
C LYS A 468 19.81 -13.38 -10.12
N TRP A 469 19.82 -13.19 -8.80
CA TRP A 469 21.02 -13.38 -7.98
C TRP A 469 21.53 -14.84 -8.02
N PHE A 470 20.62 -15.83 -8.05
CA PHE A 470 20.96 -17.24 -8.24
C PHE A 470 21.58 -17.52 -9.60
N THR A 471 21.06 -16.89 -10.65
CA THR A 471 21.57 -17.01 -12.02
C THR A 471 22.98 -16.43 -12.13
N GLU A 472 23.20 -15.20 -11.63
CA GLU A 472 24.49 -14.50 -11.67
C GLU A 472 25.58 -15.24 -10.87
N ASN A 473 25.20 -15.97 -9.82
CA ASN A 473 26.13 -16.67 -8.92
C ASN A 473 26.10 -18.19 -9.06
N ARG A 474 25.35 -18.73 -10.04
CA ARG A 474 25.00 -20.16 -10.17
C ARG A 474 26.18 -21.10 -9.93
N ALA A 475 27.27 -20.93 -10.68
CA ALA A 475 28.42 -21.84 -10.64
C ALA A 475 29.03 -21.97 -9.22
N ARG A 476 29.05 -20.87 -8.45
CA ARG A 476 29.54 -20.88 -7.08
C ARG A 476 28.54 -21.56 -6.15
N LEU A 477 27.25 -21.25 -6.32
CA LEU A 477 26.18 -21.80 -5.50
C LEU A 477 26.02 -23.32 -5.69
N THR A 478 26.03 -23.83 -6.93
CA THR A 478 25.93 -25.27 -7.18
C THR A 478 27.15 -26.02 -6.66
N LYS A 479 28.37 -25.48 -6.83
CA LYS A 479 29.56 -26.07 -6.23
C LYS A 479 29.45 -26.14 -4.70
N PHE A 480 29.04 -25.03 -4.08
CA PHE A 480 28.85 -24.99 -2.63
C PHE A 480 27.79 -26.00 -2.16
N VAL A 481 26.68 -26.15 -2.90
CA VAL A 481 25.63 -27.11 -2.60
C VAL A 481 26.12 -28.56 -2.68
N GLN A 482 26.96 -28.86 -3.68
CA GLN A 482 27.60 -30.17 -3.84
C GLN A 482 28.59 -30.46 -2.70
N ASP A 483 29.47 -29.50 -2.41
CA ASP A 483 30.50 -29.63 -1.36
C ASP A 483 29.88 -29.76 0.03
N ALA A 484 28.78 -29.05 0.29
CA ALA A 484 28.08 -29.05 1.58
C ALA A 484 27.07 -30.21 1.77
N GLN A 485 26.80 -31.00 0.72
CA GLN A 485 25.80 -32.07 0.70
C GLN A 485 24.46 -31.64 1.33
N LEU A 486 23.91 -30.52 0.85
CA LEU A 486 22.71 -29.93 1.42
C LEU A 486 21.49 -30.85 1.27
N PRO A 487 20.86 -31.31 2.37
CA PRO A 487 19.67 -32.15 2.30
C PRO A 487 18.50 -31.35 1.74
N GLY A 488 17.80 -31.93 0.75
CA GLY A 488 16.70 -31.27 0.05
C GLY A 488 17.13 -30.21 -0.97
N ALA A 489 18.42 -30.18 -1.35
CA ALA A 489 18.87 -29.35 -2.46
C ALA A 489 18.13 -29.73 -3.77
N PRO A 490 17.67 -28.76 -4.55
CA PRO A 490 16.97 -29.05 -5.79
C PRO A 490 17.93 -29.62 -6.85
N GLY A 491 17.38 -30.45 -7.74
CA GLY A 491 18.14 -31.06 -8.83
C GLY A 491 18.40 -30.09 -9.99
N LYS A 492 19.03 -30.60 -11.04
CA LYS A 492 19.40 -29.84 -12.25
C LYS A 492 18.18 -29.23 -12.95
N GLU A 493 17.03 -29.90 -12.89
CA GLU A 493 15.76 -29.47 -13.49
C GLU A 493 15.31 -28.11 -12.95
N TRP A 494 15.52 -27.89 -11.66
CA TRP A 494 15.16 -26.63 -11.00
C TRP A 494 16.08 -25.49 -11.43
N TRP A 495 17.39 -25.74 -11.48
CA TRP A 495 18.38 -24.74 -11.89
C TRP A 495 18.18 -24.31 -13.35
N VAL A 496 17.91 -25.26 -14.24
CA VAL A 496 17.60 -24.99 -15.65
C VAL A 496 16.32 -24.15 -15.79
N THR A 497 15.27 -24.48 -15.02
CA THR A 497 14.03 -23.70 -14.98
C THR A 497 14.29 -22.27 -14.48
N VAL A 498 15.11 -22.08 -13.44
CA VAL A 498 15.47 -20.75 -12.91
C VAL A 498 16.20 -19.91 -13.95
N LEU A 499 17.14 -20.49 -14.71
CA LEU A 499 17.84 -19.78 -15.78
C LEU A 499 16.86 -19.29 -16.85
N ALA A 500 16.00 -20.18 -17.33
CA ALA A 500 15.02 -19.88 -18.37
C ALA A 500 14.01 -18.82 -17.92
N VAL A 501 13.47 -18.92 -16.70
CA VAL A 501 12.55 -17.92 -16.12
C VAL A 501 13.26 -16.57 -15.93
N SER A 502 14.51 -16.57 -15.44
CA SER A 502 15.26 -15.33 -15.24
C SER A 502 15.50 -14.57 -16.55
N SER A 503 15.77 -15.27 -17.67
CA SER A 503 15.97 -14.63 -18.98
C SER A 503 14.68 -13.95 -19.49
N ILE A 504 13.53 -14.59 -19.30
CA ILE A 504 12.22 -14.03 -19.64
C ILE A 504 11.91 -12.81 -18.77
N VAL A 505 12.18 -12.91 -17.48
CA VAL A 505 11.96 -11.82 -16.52
C VAL A 505 12.82 -10.59 -16.84
N ASP A 506 14.03 -10.76 -17.36
CA ASP A 506 14.84 -9.64 -17.83
C ASP A 506 14.18 -8.93 -19.04
N ARG A 507 13.59 -9.68 -19.98
CA ARG A 507 12.80 -9.11 -21.10
C ARG A 507 11.57 -8.36 -20.61
N VAL A 508 10.85 -8.95 -19.66
CA VAL A 508 9.71 -8.34 -19.00
C VAL A 508 10.09 -7.04 -18.29
N ASN A 509 11.20 -7.03 -17.53
CA ASN A 509 11.67 -5.83 -16.85
C ASN A 509 12.07 -4.74 -17.84
N MET A 510 12.69 -5.09 -18.98
CA MET A 510 12.97 -4.12 -20.05
C MET A 510 11.69 -3.53 -20.64
N ALA A 511 10.67 -4.36 -20.87
CA ALA A 511 9.38 -3.89 -21.36
C ALA A 511 8.66 -3.01 -20.33
N LEU A 512 8.62 -3.40 -19.05
CA LEU A 512 8.04 -2.60 -17.98
C LEU A 512 8.78 -1.26 -17.80
N ASN A 513 10.11 -1.27 -17.82
CA ASN A 513 10.90 -0.03 -17.78
C ASN A 513 10.63 0.85 -19.00
N SER A 514 10.41 0.24 -20.16
CA SER A 514 10.05 0.96 -21.38
C SER A 514 8.62 1.48 -21.33
N LEU A 515 7.69 0.78 -20.67
CA LEU A 515 6.28 1.19 -20.50
C LEU A 515 6.10 2.29 -19.44
N CYS A 516 6.92 2.25 -18.39
CA CYS A 516 7.01 3.24 -17.31
C CYS A 516 8.05 4.33 -17.62
N GLY A 517 8.61 4.33 -18.84
CA GLY A 517 9.66 5.27 -19.23
C GLY A 517 9.10 6.67 -19.51
N PRO A 518 9.94 7.71 -19.39
CA PRO A 518 9.56 9.10 -19.65
C PRO A 518 9.12 9.39 -21.11
N ALA A 519 9.46 8.50 -22.05
CA ALA A 519 9.14 8.61 -23.48
C ALA A 519 7.78 7.98 -23.87
N THR A 520 7.10 7.31 -22.93
CA THR A 520 6.00 6.36 -23.24
C THR A 520 4.60 6.96 -23.22
N ALA A 521 4.49 8.29 -23.29
CA ALA A 521 3.20 8.95 -23.22
C ALA A 521 2.25 8.49 -24.34
N LEU A 522 2.75 8.07 -25.51
CA LEU A 522 1.91 7.71 -26.64
C LEU A 522 1.25 6.33 -26.46
N GLY A 523 -0.08 6.29 -26.37
CA GLY A 523 -0.90 5.07 -26.35
C GLY A 523 -0.68 4.10 -27.54
N LEU A 524 -0.22 4.60 -28.70
CA LEU A 524 0.22 3.76 -29.83
C LEU A 524 1.55 3.04 -29.55
N VAL A 525 2.50 3.71 -28.88
CA VAL A 525 3.83 3.19 -28.56
C VAL A 525 3.78 2.15 -27.44
N ARG A 526 2.81 2.24 -26.51
CA ARG A 526 2.62 1.21 -25.46
C ARG A 526 2.20 -0.16 -26.03
N ARG A 527 1.32 -0.18 -27.03
CA ARG A 527 0.97 -1.42 -27.75
C ARG A 527 2.18 -1.99 -28.49
N GLU A 528 3.02 -1.13 -29.06
CA GLU A 528 4.27 -1.58 -29.70
C GLU A 528 5.25 -2.18 -28.67
N TYR A 529 5.36 -1.63 -27.46
CA TYR A 529 6.20 -2.22 -26.41
C TYR A 529 5.69 -3.58 -25.92
N VAL A 530 4.37 -3.73 -25.73
CA VAL A 530 3.77 -5.04 -25.38
C VAL A 530 3.91 -6.02 -26.55
N GLY A 531 3.67 -5.56 -27.78
CA GLY A 531 3.86 -6.38 -28.99
C GLY A 531 5.31 -6.82 -29.15
N LYS A 532 6.26 -5.92 -28.93
CA LYS A 532 7.70 -6.24 -28.92
C LYS A 532 8.04 -7.24 -27.83
N LEU A 533 7.49 -7.12 -26.62
CA LEU A 533 7.68 -8.11 -25.56
C LEU A 533 7.18 -9.50 -25.99
N VAL A 534 5.97 -9.56 -26.56
CA VAL A 534 5.38 -10.80 -27.09
C VAL A 534 6.27 -11.40 -28.17
N THR A 535 6.73 -10.60 -29.14
CA THR A 535 7.62 -11.04 -30.21
C THR A 535 8.98 -11.51 -29.68
N ASP A 536 9.61 -10.74 -28.78
CA ASP A 536 10.92 -11.06 -28.21
C ASP A 536 10.87 -12.38 -27.43
N ILE A 537 9.84 -12.60 -26.59
CA ILE A 537 9.68 -13.84 -25.83
C ILE A 537 9.36 -15.01 -26.76
N ALA A 538 8.46 -14.83 -27.74
CA ALA A 538 8.12 -15.89 -28.69
C ALA A 538 9.33 -16.32 -29.53
N LEU A 539 10.15 -15.37 -29.98
CA LEU A 539 11.38 -15.64 -30.72
C LEU A 539 12.43 -16.34 -29.86
N MET A 540 12.55 -15.96 -28.58
CA MET A 540 13.46 -16.64 -27.65
C MET A 540 13.02 -18.07 -27.32
N SER A 541 11.72 -18.33 -27.20
CA SER A 541 11.22 -19.64 -26.76
C SER A 541 10.85 -20.59 -27.90
N GLY A 542 10.72 -20.08 -29.13
CA GLY A 542 10.16 -20.81 -30.26
C GLY A 542 8.63 -20.93 -30.24
N ALA A 543 7.93 -20.11 -29.46
CA ALA A 543 6.47 -20.09 -29.47
C ALA A 543 5.93 -19.59 -30.82
N LEU A 544 4.89 -20.27 -31.32
CA LEU A 544 4.25 -19.98 -32.59
C LEU A 544 2.93 -19.24 -32.36
N GLY A 545 2.74 -18.12 -33.05
CA GLY A 545 1.48 -17.37 -33.03
C GLY A 545 1.68 -15.88 -33.36
N PRO A 546 0.59 -15.10 -33.52
CA PRO A 546 -0.81 -15.52 -33.40
C PRO A 546 -1.23 -16.48 -34.52
N LEU A 547 -1.83 -17.61 -34.17
CA LEU A 547 -2.25 -18.68 -35.09
C LEU A 547 -3.62 -18.37 -35.71
N SER A 548 -3.77 -18.60 -37.01
CA SER A 548 -5.08 -18.56 -37.67
C SER A 548 -6.00 -19.68 -37.16
N GLU A 549 -7.31 -19.54 -37.34
CA GLU A 549 -8.28 -20.59 -36.98
C GLU A 549 -7.98 -21.92 -37.69
N SER A 550 -7.54 -21.88 -38.94
CA SER A 550 -7.09 -23.06 -39.69
C SER A 550 -5.80 -23.68 -39.12
N GLN A 551 -4.87 -22.89 -38.62
CA GLN A 551 -3.65 -23.37 -37.96
C GLN A 551 -3.96 -23.97 -36.58
N ARG A 552 -4.86 -23.37 -35.81
CA ARG A 552 -5.32 -23.91 -34.53
C ARG A 552 -5.96 -25.29 -34.70
N LEU A 553 -6.81 -25.47 -35.71
CA LEU A 553 -7.42 -26.77 -36.00
C LEU A 553 -6.39 -27.83 -36.43
N ALA A 554 -5.33 -27.43 -37.13
CA ALA A 554 -4.23 -28.34 -37.51
C ALA A 554 -3.34 -28.70 -36.31
N MET A 555 -3.18 -27.80 -35.34
CA MET A 555 -2.36 -27.99 -34.14
C MET A 555 -3.12 -28.65 -32.97
N ALA A 556 -4.45 -28.65 -32.99
CA ALA A 556 -5.28 -29.31 -31.96
C ALA A 556 -5.06 -30.84 -31.84
N GLN A 557 -4.36 -31.46 -32.80
CA GLN A 557 -3.98 -32.87 -32.79
C GLN A 557 -2.54 -33.13 -32.28
N SER A 558 -1.81 -32.08 -31.88
CA SER A 558 -0.43 -32.15 -31.40
C SER A 558 -0.35 -31.92 -29.89
N ASP A 559 0.66 -32.49 -29.23
CA ASP A 559 0.86 -32.43 -27.77
C ASP A 559 1.50 -31.09 -27.33
N ASN A 560 1.00 -29.99 -27.90
CA ASN A 560 1.53 -28.64 -27.70
C ASN A 560 0.86 -27.93 -26.53
N PHE A 561 1.60 -27.02 -25.89
CA PHE A 561 1.06 -26.13 -24.88
C PHE A 561 0.38 -24.95 -25.56
N GLU A 562 -0.91 -24.72 -25.29
CA GLU A 562 -1.72 -23.69 -25.97
C GLU A 562 -2.35 -22.69 -24.99
N VAL A 563 -2.19 -21.39 -25.25
CA VAL A 563 -2.91 -20.32 -24.55
C VAL A 563 -3.26 -19.21 -25.54
N GLY A 564 -4.56 -18.98 -25.74
CA GLY A 564 -5.04 -18.00 -26.72
C GLY A 564 -4.66 -18.42 -28.15
N ASP A 565 -4.07 -17.50 -28.91
CA ASP A 565 -3.65 -17.75 -30.29
C ASP A 565 -2.19 -18.21 -30.40
N PHE A 566 -1.58 -18.70 -29.32
CA PHE A 566 -0.19 -19.17 -29.32
C PHE A 566 -0.08 -20.63 -28.90
N ALA A 567 0.86 -21.32 -29.53
CA ALA A 567 1.25 -22.68 -29.19
C ALA A 567 2.77 -22.79 -29.00
N LEU A 568 3.21 -23.67 -28.11
CA LEU A 568 4.62 -23.98 -27.91
C LEU A 568 4.82 -25.50 -27.82
N SER A 569 5.76 -26.03 -28.59
CA SER A 569 6.03 -27.48 -28.59
C SER A 569 7.03 -27.89 -27.51
N ARG A 570 7.05 -29.18 -27.20
CA ARG A 570 8.03 -29.79 -26.30
C ARG A 570 9.46 -29.58 -26.80
N GLU A 571 9.69 -29.76 -28.09
CA GLU A 571 11.00 -29.64 -28.75
C GLU A 571 11.51 -28.20 -28.73
N ALA A 572 10.63 -27.23 -29.01
CA ALA A 572 10.98 -25.81 -28.92
C ALA A 572 11.36 -25.42 -27.49
N THR A 573 10.62 -25.92 -26.49
CA THR A 573 10.94 -25.68 -25.08
C THR A 573 12.28 -26.29 -24.69
N LEU A 574 12.59 -27.51 -25.13
CA LEU A 574 13.90 -28.14 -24.90
C LEU A 574 15.03 -27.33 -25.51
N SER A 575 14.87 -26.86 -26.75
CA SER A 575 15.85 -25.96 -27.39
C SER A 575 16.07 -24.70 -26.56
N PHE A 576 14.98 -24.06 -26.13
CA PHE A 576 15.05 -22.87 -25.29
C PHE A 576 15.75 -23.10 -23.95
N LEU A 577 15.52 -24.24 -23.29
CA LEU A 577 16.25 -24.59 -22.07
C LEU A 577 17.75 -24.75 -22.33
N LYS A 578 18.14 -25.39 -23.43
CA LYS A 578 19.54 -25.56 -23.83
C LYS A 578 20.22 -24.23 -24.20
N GLU A 579 19.48 -23.29 -24.76
CA GLU A 579 19.98 -21.95 -25.12
C GLU A 579 20.40 -21.09 -23.92
N GLN A 580 20.08 -21.50 -22.67
CA GLN A 580 20.50 -20.77 -21.46
C GLN A 580 22.01 -20.90 -21.15
N GLY A 581 22.76 -21.68 -21.94
CA GLY A 581 24.22 -21.77 -21.90
C GLY A 581 24.74 -23.19 -21.62
N SER A 582 26.06 -23.34 -21.58
CA SER A 582 26.72 -24.67 -21.53
C SER A 582 26.24 -25.57 -20.39
N PHE A 583 26.06 -25.02 -19.19
CA PHE A 583 25.52 -25.77 -18.06
C PHE A 583 24.10 -26.30 -18.34
N ALA A 584 23.26 -25.51 -19.00
CA ALA A 584 21.89 -25.92 -19.29
C ALA A 584 21.85 -27.00 -20.37
N ILE A 585 22.74 -26.94 -21.38
CA ILE A 585 22.94 -28.02 -22.36
C ILE A 585 23.26 -29.33 -21.65
N GLU A 586 24.34 -29.36 -20.87
CA GLU A 586 24.78 -30.55 -20.15
C GLU A 586 23.70 -31.08 -19.18
N ALA A 587 23.03 -30.17 -18.48
CA ALA A 587 21.97 -30.52 -17.54
C ALA A 587 20.74 -31.11 -18.23
N VAL A 588 20.29 -30.53 -19.34
CA VAL A 588 19.13 -31.02 -20.07
C VAL A 588 19.45 -32.35 -20.73
N ASP A 589 20.60 -32.51 -21.37
CA ASP A 589 21.02 -33.78 -21.99
C ASP A 589 21.03 -34.93 -20.96
N GLU A 590 21.60 -34.69 -19.77
CA GLU A 590 21.59 -35.68 -18.68
C GLU A 590 20.18 -35.95 -18.13
N LEU A 591 19.34 -34.93 -18.01
CA LEU A 591 17.96 -35.10 -17.57
C LEU A 591 17.14 -35.89 -18.59
N GLU A 592 17.34 -35.68 -19.90
CA GLU A 592 16.66 -36.41 -20.96
C GLU A 592 17.03 -37.91 -20.94
N GLU A 593 18.31 -38.23 -20.74
CA GLU A 593 18.79 -39.61 -20.73
C GLU A 593 18.51 -40.33 -19.40
N SER A 594 18.79 -39.68 -18.27
CA SER A 594 18.84 -40.32 -16.96
C SER A 594 17.63 -40.04 -16.07
N PHE A 595 16.92 -38.93 -16.29
CA PHE A 595 15.82 -38.48 -15.43
C PHE A 595 14.63 -37.89 -16.22
N PRO A 596 14.01 -38.68 -17.14
CA PRO A 596 13.05 -38.15 -18.11
C PRO A 596 11.82 -37.50 -17.48
N THR A 597 11.38 -37.94 -16.30
CA THR A 597 10.28 -37.32 -15.55
C THR A 597 10.65 -35.93 -15.01
N CYS A 598 11.89 -35.72 -14.57
CA CYS A 598 12.37 -34.42 -14.13
C CYS A 598 12.58 -33.47 -15.32
N CYS A 599 13.07 -34.00 -16.45
CA CYS A 599 13.14 -33.26 -17.71
C CYS A 599 11.75 -32.78 -18.14
N GLN A 600 10.77 -33.69 -18.14
CA GLN A 600 9.39 -33.38 -18.49
C GLN A 600 8.80 -32.30 -17.60
N ALA A 601 9.01 -32.38 -16.28
CA ALA A 601 8.54 -31.37 -15.34
C ALA A 601 9.17 -29.97 -15.60
N ALA A 602 10.46 -29.91 -15.93
CA ALA A 602 11.11 -28.64 -16.29
C ALA A 602 10.56 -28.06 -17.60
N VAL A 603 10.31 -28.92 -18.60
CA VAL A 603 9.70 -28.52 -19.88
C VAL A 603 8.29 -28.00 -19.66
N GLU A 604 7.42 -28.76 -18.98
CA GLU A 604 6.03 -28.35 -18.70
C GLU A 604 5.99 -27.03 -17.92
N THR A 605 6.77 -26.91 -16.85
CA THR A 605 6.81 -25.71 -16.02
C THR A 605 7.24 -24.48 -16.83
N THR A 606 8.29 -24.63 -17.64
CA THR A 606 8.81 -23.53 -18.47
C THR A 606 7.86 -23.18 -19.61
N ALA A 607 7.30 -24.20 -20.28
CA ALA A 607 6.37 -24.00 -21.38
C ALA A 607 5.09 -23.29 -20.93
N ILE A 608 4.49 -23.74 -19.82
CA ILE A 608 3.30 -23.11 -19.22
C ILE A 608 3.60 -21.66 -18.84
N PHE A 609 4.78 -21.39 -18.24
CA PHE A 609 5.19 -20.04 -17.88
C PHE A 609 5.28 -19.13 -19.11
N VAL A 610 6.00 -19.57 -20.15
CA VAL A 610 6.18 -18.83 -21.40
C VAL A 610 4.84 -18.58 -22.09
N ILE A 611 4.06 -19.63 -22.36
CA ILE A 611 2.87 -19.53 -23.19
C ILE A 611 1.76 -18.74 -22.50
N THR A 612 1.64 -18.86 -21.17
CA THR A 612 0.70 -18.06 -20.38
C THR A 612 1.04 -16.57 -20.48
N LEU A 613 2.33 -16.23 -20.34
CA LEU A 613 2.79 -14.85 -20.44
C LEU A 613 2.58 -14.28 -21.84
N VAL A 614 3.01 -14.99 -22.89
CA VAL A 614 2.89 -14.58 -24.30
C VAL A 614 1.42 -14.43 -24.70
N GLY A 615 0.61 -15.48 -24.48
CA GLY A 615 -0.80 -15.49 -24.87
C GLY A 615 -1.62 -14.42 -24.16
N ARG A 616 -1.44 -14.25 -22.84
CA ARG A 616 -2.18 -13.22 -22.08
C ARG A 616 -1.67 -11.81 -22.35
N ALA A 617 -0.37 -11.61 -22.57
CA ALA A 617 0.15 -10.29 -22.97
C ALA A 617 -0.35 -9.89 -24.35
N HIS A 618 -0.52 -10.84 -25.28
CA HIS A 618 -1.13 -10.58 -26.57
C HIS A 618 -2.62 -10.21 -26.46
N GLN A 619 -3.37 -10.86 -25.55
CA GLN A 619 -4.78 -10.51 -25.29
C GLN A 619 -4.97 -9.05 -24.83
N ILE A 620 -4.01 -8.46 -24.10
CA ILE A 620 -4.03 -7.01 -23.76
C ILE A 620 -4.16 -6.17 -25.05
N MET A 621 -3.51 -6.60 -26.13
CA MET A 621 -3.52 -5.88 -27.41
C MET A 621 -4.83 -6.09 -28.19
N SER A 622 -5.44 -7.28 -28.10
CA SER A 622 -6.64 -7.66 -28.85
C SER A 622 -7.93 -7.08 -28.26
N HIS A 623 -8.07 -7.01 -26.93
CA HIS A 623 -9.29 -6.48 -26.29
C HIS A 623 -9.50 -4.96 -26.47
N SER A 624 -8.53 -4.25 -27.05
CA SER A 624 -8.69 -2.85 -27.43
C SER A 624 -9.41 -2.65 -28.77
N SER A 625 -9.55 -3.66 -29.64
CA SER A 625 -10.23 -3.53 -30.94
C SER A 625 -11.73 -3.83 -30.90
N ASP A 626 -12.19 -4.68 -29.98
CA ASP A 626 -13.57 -5.21 -29.97
C ASP A 626 -14.60 -4.32 -29.25
N ASN A 627 -14.19 -3.19 -28.68
CA ASN A 627 -15.11 -2.18 -28.15
C ASN A 627 -15.71 -1.32 -29.29
N GLY A 628 -16.33 -1.98 -30.28
CA GLY A 628 -16.90 -1.41 -31.51
C GLY A 628 -18.07 -0.42 -31.34
N SER A 629 -18.20 0.23 -30.18
CA SER A 629 -19.20 1.27 -29.91
C SER A 629 -18.65 2.49 -29.13
N LEU A 630 -17.49 2.37 -28.46
CA LEU A 630 -16.94 3.44 -27.59
C LEU A 630 -15.97 4.43 -28.30
N THR A 631 -15.70 4.24 -29.59
CA THR A 631 -14.39 4.55 -30.21
C THR A 631 -14.23 5.89 -30.93
N ALA A 632 -15.22 6.78 -30.96
CA ALA A 632 -15.05 8.05 -31.68
C ALA A 632 -14.27 9.13 -30.89
N ILE A 633 -14.37 9.15 -29.55
CA ILE A 633 -13.89 10.28 -28.71
C ILE A 633 -12.79 9.85 -27.71
N THR A 634 -12.57 8.55 -27.51
CA THR A 634 -11.69 7.95 -26.48
C THR A 634 -10.32 7.48 -27.01
N SER A 635 -10.02 7.72 -28.29
CA SER A 635 -8.86 7.11 -28.99
C SER A 635 -7.58 7.96 -29.00
N ALA A 636 -7.60 9.15 -28.37
CA ALA A 636 -6.43 10.01 -28.36
C ALA A 636 -5.30 9.36 -27.53
N SER A 637 -4.14 9.13 -28.15
CA SER A 637 -2.93 8.76 -27.40
C SER A 637 -2.46 9.95 -26.56
N VAL A 638 -2.11 9.73 -25.29
CA VAL A 638 -1.56 10.79 -24.43
C VAL A 638 -0.29 11.36 -25.09
N PRO A 639 -0.16 12.69 -25.26
CA PRO A 639 1.03 13.26 -25.89
C PRO A 639 2.25 13.24 -24.97
N PRO A 640 3.48 13.29 -25.52
CA PRO A 640 4.70 13.50 -24.73
C PRO A 640 4.56 14.71 -23.81
N PHE A 641 4.91 14.56 -22.54
CA PHE A 641 4.76 15.61 -21.53
C PHE A 641 6.04 15.91 -20.73
N LEU A 642 7.11 15.14 -20.95
CA LEU A 642 8.41 15.40 -20.32
C LEU A 642 9.35 16.16 -21.26
N PRO A 643 10.24 17.02 -20.75
CA PRO A 643 11.07 17.90 -21.58
C PRO A 643 11.89 17.15 -22.63
N GLU A 644 12.53 16.04 -22.28
CA GLU A 644 13.35 15.27 -23.23
C GLU A 644 12.51 14.69 -24.38
N ALA A 645 11.35 14.10 -24.05
CA ALA A 645 10.45 13.53 -25.04
C ALA A 645 9.84 14.62 -25.95
N LEU A 646 9.52 15.79 -25.38
CA LEU A 646 9.05 16.96 -26.13
C LEU A 646 10.11 17.55 -27.05
N CYS A 647 11.37 17.58 -26.64
CA CYS A 647 12.46 18.05 -27.49
C CYS A 647 12.64 17.14 -28.71
N LYS A 648 12.37 15.84 -28.56
CA LYS A 648 12.46 14.81 -29.61
C LYS A 648 11.22 14.78 -30.52
N SER A 649 10.04 15.18 -30.05
CA SER A 649 8.79 15.19 -30.85
C SER A 649 8.82 16.24 -31.98
N ARG A 650 8.11 16.01 -33.09
CA ARG A 650 8.02 17.04 -34.15
C ARG A 650 7.09 18.16 -33.70
N ILE A 651 7.38 19.39 -34.15
CA ILE A 651 6.57 20.56 -33.83
C ILE A 651 5.13 20.36 -34.32
N GLN A 652 4.95 19.83 -35.54
CA GLN A 652 3.64 19.54 -36.11
C GLN A 652 2.83 18.56 -35.25
N ASP A 653 3.46 17.51 -34.71
CA ASP A 653 2.80 16.53 -33.85
C ASP A 653 2.34 17.19 -32.54
N PHE A 654 3.20 18.01 -31.93
CA PHE A 654 2.84 18.76 -30.72
C PHE A 654 1.67 19.72 -30.95
N VAL A 655 1.74 20.52 -32.03
CA VAL A 655 0.66 21.44 -32.40
C VAL A 655 -0.65 20.68 -32.63
N ALA A 656 -0.62 19.52 -33.29
CA ALA A 656 -1.83 18.70 -33.46
C ALA A 656 -2.47 18.34 -32.11
N HIS A 657 -1.67 18.01 -31.08
CA HIS A 657 -2.18 17.73 -29.74
C HIS A 657 -2.77 18.97 -29.05
N VAL A 658 -2.14 20.15 -29.19
CA VAL A 658 -2.68 21.42 -28.70
C VAL A 658 -4.02 21.73 -29.38
N GLN A 659 -4.12 21.51 -30.69
CA GLN A 659 -5.33 21.75 -31.47
C GLN A 659 -6.48 20.81 -31.08
N ILE A 660 -6.21 19.52 -30.83
CA ILE A 660 -7.20 18.56 -30.32
C ILE A 660 -7.85 19.05 -29.02
N GLN A 661 -7.05 19.68 -28.14
CA GLN A 661 -7.52 20.18 -26.85
C GLN A 661 -7.89 21.68 -26.89
N ARG A 662 -7.94 22.32 -28.06
CA ARG A 662 -8.14 23.79 -28.17
C ARG A 662 -9.44 24.27 -27.54
N ALA A 663 -10.54 23.55 -27.75
CA ALA A 663 -11.84 23.90 -27.16
C ALA A 663 -11.79 23.92 -25.63
N ARG A 664 -10.98 23.02 -25.04
CA ARG A 664 -10.71 22.93 -23.60
C ARG A 664 -9.82 24.07 -23.12
N LEU A 665 -8.71 24.30 -23.84
CA LEU A 665 -7.73 25.33 -23.50
C LEU A 665 -8.34 26.73 -23.49
N LEU A 666 -9.22 27.05 -24.44
CA LEU A 666 -9.89 28.36 -24.55
C LEU A 666 -10.81 28.68 -23.36
N GLN A 667 -11.13 27.71 -22.51
CA GLN A 667 -11.92 27.94 -21.28
C GLN A 667 -11.09 28.54 -20.15
N HIS A 668 -9.75 28.46 -20.24
CA HIS A 668 -8.84 28.90 -19.18
C HIS A 668 -7.70 29.79 -19.68
N PHE A 669 -7.24 29.61 -20.91
CA PHE A 669 -6.18 30.38 -21.54
C PHE A 669 -6.72 31.30 -22.64
N SER A 670 -6.12 32.48 -22.78
CA SER A 670 -6.35 33.32 -23.96
C SER A 670 -5.76 32.69 -25.23
N ALA A 671 -6.22 33.12 -26.41
CA ALA A 671 -5.65 32.67 -27.68
C ALA A 671 -4.13 32.91 -27.74
N ASP A 672 -3.67 34.07 -27.28
CA ASP A 672 -2.23 34.42 -27.20
C ASP A 672 -1.46 33.48 -26.27
N GLN A 673 -2.04 33.09 -25.13
CA GLN A 673 -1.41 32.14 -24.21
C GLN A 673 -1.29 30.74 -24.83
N ILE A 674 -2.25 30.33 -25.65
CA ILE A 674 -2.19 29.06 -26.38
C ILE A 674 -1.07 29.09 -27.42
N GLU A 675 -0.94 30.19 -28.16
CA GLU A 675 0.18 30.37 -29.10
C GLU A 675 1.53 30.41 -28.37
N GLN A 676 1.60 31.03 -27.19
CA GLN A 676 2.79 31.01 -26.34
C GLN A 676 3.18 29.59 -25.88
N ILE A 677 2.24 28.66 -25.68
CA ILE A 677 2.57 27.26 -25.39
C ILE A 677 3.35 26.63 -26.56
N GLU A 678 2.90 26.90 -27.80
CA GLU A 678 3.57 26.41 -29.02
C GLU A 678 4.95 27.07 -29.21
N ASP A 679 5.08 28.38 -28.94
CA ASP A 679 6.35 29.09 -29.01
C ASP A 679 7.34 28.60 -27.94
N GLN A 680 6.88 28.32 -26.72
CA GLN A 680 7.71 27.74 -25.66
C GLN A 680 8.22 26.35 -26.04
N HIS A 681 7.40 25.51 -26.70
CA HIS A 681 7.86 24.22 -27.24
C HIS A 681 8.93 24.40 -28.32
N ARG A 682 8.74 25.34 -29.26
CA ARG A 682 9.71 25.67 -30.31
C ARG A 682 11.04 26.16 -29.72
N ALA A 683 10.99 27.04 -28.72
CA ALA A 683 12.16 27.57 -28.03
C ALA A 683 12.92 26.48 -27.28
N LEU A 684 12.21 25.64 -26.51
CA LEU A 684 12.79 24.52 -25.77
C LEU A 684 13.55 23.56 -26.70
N ARG A 685 12.93 23.16 -27.81
CA ARG A 685 13.55 22.28 -28.80
C ARG A 685 14.76 22.91 -29.48
N THR A 686 14.72 24.22 -29.74
CA THR A 686 15.83 24.95 -30.36
C THR A 686 17.03 24.97 -29.43
N VAL A 687 16.84 25.32 -28.16
CA VAL A 687 17.93 25.32 -27.17
C VAL A 687 18.48 23.91 -26.94
N TYR A 688 17.63 22.89 -26.82
CA TYR A 688 18.09 21.50 -26.67
C TYR A 688 19.00 21.01 -27.82
N ARG A 689 18.83 21.56 -29.03
CA ARG A 689 19.63 21.20 -30.21
C ARG A 689 20.91 22.01 -30.35
N LEU A 690 20.91 23.26 -29.88
CA LEU A 690 22.00 24.21 -30.08
C LEU A 690 22.94 24.31 -28.88
N ASP A 691 22.43 24.06 -27.67
CA ASP A 691 23.19 24.14 -26.41
C ASP A 691 23.41 22.73 -25.84
N GLU A 692 24.66 22.28 -25.90
CA GLU A 692 25.08 20.97 -25.39
C GLU A 692 24.89 20.83 -23.88
N ASN A 693 25.05 21.91 -23.10
CA ASN A 693 24.86 21.87 -21.66
C ASN A 693 23.38 21.64 -21.31
N VAL A 694 22.47 22.34 -22.00
CA VAL A 694 21.03 22.12 -21.83
C VAL A 694 20.62 20.73 -22.31
N ASN A 695 21.23 20.23 -23.39
CA ASN A 695 21.02 18.86 -23.86
C ASN A 695 21.39 17.83 -22.78
N GLN A 696 22.60 17.94 -22.22
CA GLN A 696 23.07 17.04 -21.16
C GLN A 696 22.23 17.15 -19.90
N GLN A 697 21.82 18.37 -19.51
CA GLN A 697 20.93 18.60 -18.37
C GLN A 697 19.59 17.88 -18.57
N ILE A 698 18.91 18.09 -19.70
CA ILE A 698 17.61 17.47 -20.00
C ILE A 698 17.74 15.94 -20.11
N SER A 699 18.81 15.45 -20.72
CA SER A 699 19.08 14.01 -20.87
C SER A 699 19.38 13.33 -19.53
N MET A 700 20.02 14.02 -18.57
CA MET A 700 20.22 13.53 -17.21
C MET A 700 18.91 13.48 -16.41
N LEU A 701 18.05 14.50 -16.55
CA LEU A 701 16.75 14.55 -15.87
C LEU A 701 15.84 13.39 -16.28
N SER A 702 15.84 13.03 -17.57
CA SER A 702 15.00 11.94 -18.09
C SER A 702 15.22 10.59 -17.41
N LYS A 703 16.46 10.25 -17.05
CA LYS A 703 16.79 8.90 -16.56
C LYS A 703 16.30 8.58 -15.14
N ALA A 704 15.82 9.56 -14.36
CA ALA A 704 15.53 9.37 -12.93
C ALA A 704 14.48 10.30 -12.29
N SER A 705 13.81 11.20 -13.04
CA SER A 705 13.01 12.27 -12.41
C SER A 705 11.49 12.09 -12.51
N SER A 706 10.79 12.44 -11.42
CA SER A 706 9.35 12.68 -11.42
C SER A 706 9.01 13.91 -12.27
N PHE A 707 7.73 14.13 -12.61
CA PHE A 707 7.29 15.32 -13.37
C PHE A 707 7.84 16.63 -12.78
N ARG A 708 7.78 16.78 -11.46
CA ARG A 708 8.34 17.93 -10.73
C ARG A 708 9.85 18.06 -10.93
N GLY A 709 10.59 16.96 -10.84
CA GLY A 709 12.04 16.95 -11.03
C GLY A 709 12.44 17.27 -12.47
N ALA A 710 11.69 16.75 -13.45
CA ALA A 710 11.95 16.97 -14.87
C ALA A 710 11.72 18.42 -15.27
N TRP A 711 10.66 19.04 -14.76
CA TRP A 711 10.29 20.41 -15.12
C TRP A 711 10.91 21.48 -14.22
N GLY A 712 11.32 21.17 -12.99
CA GLY A 712 11.97 22.10 -12.06
C GLY A 712 11.30 23.47 -12.00
N ASP A 713 12.10 24.53 -12.16
CA ASP A 713 11.64 25.94 -12.22
C ASP A 713 10.98 26.34 -13.56
N ALA A 714 10.77 25.37 -14.45
CA ALA A 714 10.28 25.53 -15.81
C ALA A 714 11.15 26.48 -16.65
N ARG A 715 12.47 26.48 -16.43
CA ARG A 715 13.42 27.29 -17.19
C ARG A 715 14.53 26.44 -17.78
N PHE A 716 14.76 26.57 -19.08
CA PHE A 716 15.79 25.83 -19.82
C PHE A 716 16.58 26.77 -20.72
N GLY A 717 17.90 26.85 -20.53
CA GLY A 717 18.78 27.76 -21.28
C GLY A 717 18.31 29.22 -21.27
N GLY A 718 17.78 29.69 -20.13
CA GLY A 718 17.25 31.05 -19.97
C GLY A 718 15.80 31.27 -20.43
N ASN A 719 15.21 30.34 -21.19
CA ASN A 719 13.83 30.45 -21.64
C ASN A 719 12.82 30.07 -20.56
N ASP A 720 11.71 30.80 -20.48
CA ASP A 720 10.56 30.47 -19.64
C ASP A 720 9.67 29.45 -20.36
N CYS A 721 9.36 28.34 -19.67
CA CYS A 721 8.50 27.25 -20.15
C CYS A 721 7.33 27.00 -19.20
N ARG A 722 6.91 27.99 -18.40
CA ARG A 722 5.83 27.82 -17.40
C ARG A 722 4.48 27.46 -17.99
N LEU A 723 4.09 28.03 -19.14
CA LEU A 723 2.81 27.71 -19.79
C LEU A 723 2.87 26.31 -20.40
N LEU A 724 3.98 25.98 -21.04
CA LEU A 724 4.25 24.62 -21.54
C LEU A 724 4.21 23.60 -20.40
N ARG A 725 4.81 23.90 -19.23
CA ARG A 725 4.72 23.04 -18.05
C ARG A 725 3.28 22.83 -17.60
N LYS A 726 2.46 23.89 -17.52
CA LYS A 726 1.04 23.78 -17.13
C LYS A 726 0.26 22.90 -18.11
N PHE A 727 0.50 23.08 -19.41
CA PHE A 727 -0.09 22.21 -20.45
C PHE A 727 0.32 20.76 -20.22
N CYS A 728 1.61 20.48 -20.12
CA CYS A 728 2.14 19.13 -19.92
C CYS A 728 1.75 18.52 -18.57
N GLY A 729 1.49 19.33 -17.54
CA GLY A 729 1.07 18.88 -16.22
C GLY A 729 -0.28 18.17 -16.24
N ALA A 730 -1.28 18.77 -16.88
CA ALA A 730 -2.59 18.13 -17.00
C ALA A 730 -2.55 16.88 -17.89
N ILE A 731 -1.72 16.90 -18.94
CA ILE A 731 -1.46 15.70 -19.76
C ILE A 731 -0.82 14.59 -18.91
N ALA A 732 0.14 14.93 -18.05
CA ALA A 732 0.77 13.98 -17.16
C ALA A 732 -0.22 13.37 -16.16
N CYS A 733 -1.21 14.12 -15.68
CA CYS A 733 -2.29 13.60 -14.81
C CYS A 733 -3.15 12.53 -15.51
N ALA A 734 -3.30 12.62 -16.83
CA ALA A 734 -4.02 11.61 -17.62
C ALA A 734 -3.20 10.33 -17.85
N ALA A 735 -1.88 10.35 -17.63
CA ALA A 735 -1.01 9.18 -17.76
C ALA A 735 -0.94 8.38 -16.45
N THR A 736 -1.13 7.06 -16.50
CA THR A 736 -0.90 6.16 -15.35
C THR A 736 0.56 5.76 -15.23
N ASP A 737 1.46 6.72 -15.05
CA ASP A 737 2.84 6.38 -14.72
C ASP A 737 2.93 5.98 -13.22
N PRO A 738 3.28 4.72 -12.88
CA PRO A 738 3.48 4.30 -11.50
C PRO A 738 4.65 5.02 -10.79
N ILE A 739 5.54 5.70 -11.53
CA ILE A 739 6.59 6.56 -10.96
C ILE A 739 6.00 7.90 -10.47
N VAL A 740 4.92 8.37 -11.10
CA VAL A 740 4.18 9.59 -10.70
C VAL A 740 3.26 9.31 -9.50
N LEU A 741 2.74 8.08 -9.39
CA LEU A 741 1.68 7.71 -8.45
C LEU A 741 2.13 6.95 -7.19
N ARG A 742 3.40 7.03 -6.81
CA ARG A 742 4.00 6.28 -5.67
C ARG A 742 3.43 6.58 -4.28
N ASN A 743 2.36 7.36 -4.17
CA ASN A 743 1.77 7.75 -2.89
C ASN A 743 0.48 7.01 -2.54
N SER A 744 -0.01 6.04 -3.34
CA SER A 744 -1.07 5.15 -2.86
C SER A 744 -0.47 4.15 -1.87
N THR A 745 -0.23 4.62 -0.64
CA THR A 745 0.01 3.75 0.50
C THR A 745 -1.13 2.76 0.57
N GLY A 746 -0.84 1.48 0.35
CA GLY A 746 -1.82 0.41 0.41
C GLY A 746 -2.66 0.55 1.68
N VAL A 747 -3.95 0.79 1.48
CA VAL A 747 -4.87 1.09 2.58
C VAL A 747 -5.02 -0.17 3.42
N SER A 748 -4.46 -0.14 4.62
CA SER A 748 -4.69 -1.18 5.63
C SER A 748 -5.85 -0.70 6.51
N LEU A 749 -7.09 -0.96 6.08
CA LEU A 749 -8.27 -0.78 6.94
C LEU A 749 -8.27 -1.90 7.97
N ILE A 750 -7.44 -1.76 9.00
CA ILE A 750 -7.34 -2.73 10.08
C ILE A 750 -8.71 -2.84 10.76
N ASN A 751 -9.34 -4.03 10.69
CA ASN A 751 -10.61 -4.37 11.33
C ASN A 751 -11.89 -3.73 10.78
N TRP A 752 -11.90 -3.18 9.57
CA TRP A 752 -13.16 -2.71 8.97
C TRP A 752 -14.11 -3.89 8.70
N ARG A 753 -15.36 -3.76 9.16
CA ARG A 753 -16.46 -4.68 8.84
C ARG A 753 -17.64 -3.86 8.34
N ARG A 754 -18.16 -4.22 7.16
CA ARG A 754 -19.37 -3.62 6.59
C ARG A 754 -20.52 -3.81 7.55
N SER A 755 -21.37 -2.79 7.71
CA SER A 755 -22.70 -3.01 8.27
C SER A 755 -23.52 -3.86 7.28
N PRO A 756 -23.99 -5.07 7.65
CA PRO A 756 -24.73 -5.95 6.74
C PRO A 756 -26.10 -5.38 6.30
N PHE A 757 -26.53 -4.22 6.82
CA PHE A 757 -27.88 -3.67 6.62
C PHE A 757 -27.93 -2.31 5.90
N GLY A 758 -26.84 -1.84 5.28
CA GLY A 758 -26.84 -0.57 4.56
C GLY A 758 -27.48 -0.67 3.17
N LEU A 759 -28.70 -0.12 3.01
CA LEU A 759 -29.26 0.24 1.69
C LEU A 759 -28.56 1.46 1.06
N SER A 760 -27.61 2.07 1.78
CA SER A 760 -26.88 3.26 1.32
C SER A 760 -26.01 2.99 0.10
N LEU A 761 -25.96 3.98 -0.79
CA LEU A 761 -25.10 3.99 -1.97
C LEU A 761 -23.64 4.31 -1.68
N VAL A 762 -23.32 4.83 -0.49
CA VAL A 762 -21.95 5.12 -0.05
C VAL A 762 -21.80 4.59 1.37
N ASP A 763 -20.63 4.06 1.71
CA ASP A 763 -20.34 3.68 3.08
C ASP A 763 -19.72 4.86 3.82
N PHE A 764 -20.51 5.53 4.67
CA PHE A 764 -20.07 6.70 5.43
C PHE A 764 -18.78 6.46 6.21
N LEU A 765 -18.58 5.26 6.77
CA LEU A 765 -17.39 4.96 7.56
C LEU A 765 -16.15 4.81 6.67
N LEU A 766 -16.30 4.18 5.50
CA LEU A 766 -15.23 4.09 4.50
C LEU A 766 -14.85 5.49 4.01
N GLU A 767 -15.84 6.28 3.64
CA GLU A 767 -15.67 7.64 3.10
C GLU A 767 -14.93 8.55 4.10
N VAL A 768 -15.36 8.50 5.36
CA VAL A 768 -14.73 9.25 6.45
C VAL A 768 -13.28 8.82 6.68
N ALA A 769 -12.96 7.52 6.58
CA ALA A 769 -11.60 7.04 6.70
C ALA A 769 -10.71 7.55 5.55
N LEU A 770 -11.20 7.46 4.30
CA LEU A 770 -10.47 7.91 3.12
C LEU A 770 -10.24 9.43 3.14
N HIS A 771 -11.26 10.23 3.49
CA HIS A 771 -11.10 11.68 3.67
C HIS A 771 -10.19 12.05 4.84
N ALA A 772 -10.23 11.33 5.95
CA ALA A 772 -9.35 11.58 7.09
C ALA A 772 -7.87 11.36 6.72
N GLN A 773 -7.57 10.33 5.90
CA GLN A 773 -6.21 10.05 5.43
C GLN A 773 -5.63 11.19 4.59
N GLN A 774 -6.42 11.75 3.67
CA GLN A 774 -5.96 12.83 2.80
C GLN A 774 -6.13 14.24 3.40
N TYR A 775 -6.75 14.38 4.57
CA TYR A 775 -7.05 15.68 5.17
C TYR A 775 -5.79 16.54 5.35
N SER A 776 -4.69 15.95 5.86
CA SER A 776 -3.44 16.69 6.08
C SER A 776 -2.83 17.20 4.76
N ASP A 777 -2.91 16.41 3.69
CA ASP A 777 -2.30 16.78 2.41
C ASP A 777 -3.15 17.82 1.67
N LEU A 778 -4.48 17.69 1.72
CA LEU A 778 -5.41 18.72 1.23
C LEU A 778 -5.28 20.02 2.03
N SER A 779 -5.03 19.95 3.34
CA SER A 779 -4.85 21.14 4.18
C SER A 779 -3.73 22.05 3.69
N ARG A 780 -2.65 21.48 3.13
CA ARG A 780 -1.52 22.24 2.59
C ARG A 780 -1.88 23.02 1.31
N LEU A 781 -2.94 22.63 0.61
CA LEU A 781 -3.43 23.35 -0.58
C LEU A 781 -4.27 24.59 -0.24
N ARG A 782 -4.70 24.72 1.03
CA ARG A 782 -5.48 25.87 1.53
C ARG A 782 -4.62 27.05 1.99
N GLU A 783 -3.34 26.81 2.26
CA GLU A 783 -2.38 27.82 2.77
C GLU A 783 -1.67 28.59 1.64
N CYS A 784 -2.09 28.37 0.38
CA CYS A 784 -1.60 29.04 -0.84
C CYS A 784 -2.77 29.60 -1.63
#